data_AF-A0A4D6WZD7-F1
#
_entry.id   AF-A0A4D6WZD7-F1
#
_cell.length_a   1.000
_cell.length_b   1.000
_cell.length_c   1.000
_cell.angle_alpha   90.00
_cell.angle_beta   90.00
_cell.angle_gamma   90.00
#
_symmetry.space_group_name_H-M   'P 1'
#
loop_
_entity.id
_entity.type
_entity.pdbx_description
1 polymer ?
#
loop_
_entity_poly.entity_id
_entity_poly.type
_entity_poly.pdbx_seq_one_letter_code
_entity_poly.pdbx_strand_id
1 'polypeptide(L)'
;MIVKASSGSPLVKPQYYRTASISAIMQAEQQDRFLQLGELGDLITFLNSGNKRIEIADLLSKNADFLVSKAADKIFVGGSAISYLERPQASFLDIISSDEISIMQDLSGNTSSNLFNSISSNVFNTSDALPPGFKPINVSSYGSTRMKKSLRDLDWFLRYLTYAIIAGDSNILSVNIRGLRELIDNACSSAAASVALREMRKLALDIFKSDIQAQKLVQQYFDVVINEFDAPSLSDKLRKRVSNDLQGLKLPQVYSLAGVSKPKYVMKTSLSVDEKNLVIKACYRQIFERDISKAYNLKFTDLESQLKTGQLSIKEFIRAVGKSAIYRKQFHETFVNSRVIELAFKHFLGRGLGSLEEFKKYFAVLSDLGLDGLVDSLINSKEYADYFAEETVPYLRELGEEAQESRNWGAQISLFNYSAVFRKIPQFITLFSEYKSNLPDQHPYGLSNDPLALQFGAIFPKNLVNLRTKSALFTKDTRRILVRRGPGIYNQIGNPSFRSKIAGSLGPKVFMSNNNLSLKDQKIINNIDQLVTAVYLRVFGRLIYQEERALLSKYEDQFRNGAISVRDFVRVLAKSSIFRSLYWEPFYICKAIEYIHNRLIGRPTYGRQEINQYFNTVYKKGYYDMIDQIIESSEYIESFGDNIVPYERYITPFNFALRNLFNDNSIDKKPSQLLNNKNKDFIVLSDIKEKRSLNSINKRIKQGVSSQRDQVKVFQVNNLISQQEKYQILRAIYRQIFERDLNTFTIGDEFYNLEKSFLTSELNVQQLVEKLGSSGLYRKEFYQPYPNTKVIELGTKHFLGRAPNNQAEIRYYNQILASQGQSYFISTLVNSLEYNMIFGENTVPYHRFPTLPAANFPNTEKLYNTFLKQNNSIVIPSFKSISGNQ
;
A
#
# COMPACT_ATOMS: atom_id res chain seq x y z
N MET A 1 11.20 14.24 -28.38
CA MET A 1 10.60 13.25 -27.45
C MET A 1 10.70 13.80 -26.04
N ILE A 2 9.59 14.04 -25.33
CA ILE A 2 9.64 14.56 -23.95
C ILE A 2 9.81 13.37 -23.01
N VAL A 3 10.86 13.38 -22.18
CA VAL A 3 11.07 12.35 -21.15
C VAL A 3 10.04 12.57 -20.04
N LYS A 4 9.18 11.57 -19.81
CA LYS A 4 8.01 11.71 -18.90
C LYS A 4 8.26 11.16 -17.49
N ALA A 5 9.23 10.26 -17.35
CA ALA A 5 9.55 9.57 -16.10
C ALA A 5 11.05 9.58 -15.84
N SER A 6 11.44 9.42 -14.57
CA SER A 6 12.85 9.33 -14.17
C SER A 6 13.00 8.42 -12.96
N SER A 7 14.08 7.63 -12.91
CA SER A 7 14.50 6.92 -11.70
C SER A 7 15.26 7.82 -10.71
N GLY A 8 15.57 9.06 -11.12
CA GLY A 8 16.52 9.93 -10.44
C GLY A 8 17.95 9.79 -10.99
N SER A 9 18.78 10.78 -10.69
CA SER A 9 20.19 10.83 -11.07
C SER A 9 21.05 10.82 -9.79
N PRO A 10 21.41 9.64 -9.26
CA PRO A 10 22.31 9.58 -8.12
C PRO A 10 23.68 10.15 -8.51
N LEU A 11 24.39 10.71 -7.53
CA LEU A 11 25.77 11.17 -7.72
C LEU A 11 26.66 9.95 -7.97
N VAL A 12 27.25 9.86 -9.16
CA VAL A 12 28.21 8.82 -9.50
C VAL A 12 29.51 9.49 -9.88
N LYS A 13 30.60 9.06 -9.26
CA LYS A 13 31.96 9.48 -9.61
C LYS A 13 32.59 8.35 -10.43
N PRO A 14 32.99 8.58 -11.69
CA PRO A 14 33.70 7.58 -12.46
C PRO A 14 35.07 7.31 -11.82
N GLN A 15 35.58 6.10 -12.00
CA GLN A 15 36.92 5.76 -11.55
C GLN A 15 37.92 6.35 -12.54
N TYR A 16 38.82 7.22 -12.06
CA TYR A 16 39.81 7.87 -12.92
C TYR A 16 41.12 7.06 -12.97
N TYR A 17 41.64 6.73 -11.80
CA TYR A 17 42.89 5.99 -11.62
C TYR A 17 42.90 5.35 -10.22
N ARG A 18 43.90 4.51 -9.96
CA ARG A 18 44.16 3.95 -8.63
C ARG A 18 45.50 4.46 -8.10
N THR A 19 45.62 4.51 -6.78
CA THR A 19 46.87 4.76 -6.05
C THR A 19 47.31 3.47 -5.37
N ALA A 20 48.58 3.40 -4.97
CA ALA A 20 49.08 2.25 -4.22
C ALA A 20 48.27 2.04 -2.92
N SER A 21 47.99 3.12 -2.20
CA SER A 21 47.24 3.08 -0.94
C SER A 21 45.78 2.67 -1.10
N ILE A 22 45.05 3.25 -2.07
CA ILE A 22 43.63 2.93 -2.28
C ILE A 22 43.47 1.49 -2.78
N SER A 23 44.40 0.98 -3.57
CA SER A 23 44.38 -0.39 -4.06
C SER A 23 44.45 -1.39 -2.89
N ALA A 24 45.40 -1.22 -1.97
CA ALA A 24 45.54 -2.09 -0.79
C ALA A 24 44.29 -2.06 0.12
N ILE A 25 43.75 -0.86 0.39
CA ILE A 25 42.55 -0.71 1.23
C ILE A 25 41.31 -1.31 0.56
N MET A 26 41.13 -1.06 -0.74
CA MET A 26 39.96 -1.57 -1.48
C MET A 26 39.97 -3.09 -1.62
N GLN A 27 41.14 -3.74 -1.69
CA GLN A 27 41.20 -5.21 -1.70
C GLN A 27 40.65 -5.83 -0.40
N ALA A 28 40.98 -5.25 0.76
CA ALA A 28 40.44 -5.69 2.04
C ALA A 28 38.94 -5.38 2.18
N GLU A 29 38.52 -4.19 1.74
CA GLU A 29 37.12 -3.74 1.76
C GLU A 29 36.22 -4.64 0.91
N GLN A 30 36.61 -4.94 -0.33
CA GLN A 30 35.88 -5.85 -1.22
C GLN A 30 35.77 -7.28 -0.68
N GLN A 31 36.55 -7.64 0.33
CA GLN A 31 36.55 -8.94 0.99
C GLN A 31 35.85 -8.95 2.36
N ASP A 32 35.33 -7.79 2.83
CA ASP A 32 34.86 -7.58 4.21
C ASP A 32 35.88 -8.05 5.27
N ARG A 33 37.17 -7.93 4.94
CA ARG A 33 38.30 -8.26 5.81
C ARG A 33 38.79 -7.01 6.52
N PHE A 34 39.37 -7.22 7.70
CA PHE A 34 40.32 -6.24 8.21
C PHE A 34 41.64 -6.38 7.46
N LEU A 35 42.35 -5.26 7.34
CA LEU A 35 43.66 -5.20 6.70
C LEU A 35 44.61 -6.24 7.32
N GLN A 36 45.25 -7.02 6.46
CA GLN A 36 46.24 -8.00 6.89
C GLN A 36 47.60 -7.34 7.15
N LEU A 37 48.47 -8.01 7.91
CA LEU A 37 49.80 -7.48 8.21
C LEU A 37 50.64 -7.22 6.94
N GLY A 38 50.49 -8.05 5.90
CA GLY A 38 51.13 -7.84 4.60
C GLY A 38 50.67 -6.54 3.91
N GLU A 39 49.35 -6.36 3.79
CA GLU A 39 48.73 -5.15 3.21
C GLU A 39 49.09 -3.88 4.01
N LEU A 40 49.20 -3.99 5.33
CA LEU A 40 49.69 -2.90 6.20
C LEU A 40 51.18 -2.62 5.94
N GLY A 41 51.99 -3.66 5.75
CA GLY A 41 53.38 -3.54 5.32
C GLY A 41 53.51 -2.77 4.01
N ASP A 42 52.69 -3.09 3.02
CA ASP A 42 52.65 -2.39 1.72
C ASP A 42 52.30 -0.90 1.89
N LEU A 43 51.33 -0.58 2.76
CA LEU A 43 50.99 0.81 3.08
C LEU A 43 52.15 1.55 3.76
N ILE A 44 52.79 0.91 4.74
CA ILE A 44 53.93 1.49 5.46
C ILE A 44 55.09 1.76 4.50
N THR A 45 55.42 0.79 3.64
CA THR A 45 56.51 0.96 2.65
C THR A 45 56.21 2.09 1.68
N PHE A 46 54.98 2.21 1.19
CA PHE A 46 54.56 3.31 0.33
C PHE A 46 54.69 4.67 1.03
N LEU A 47 54.14 4.80 2.25
CA LEU A 47 54.16 6.07 2.99
C LEU A 47 55.58 6.49 3.39
N ASN A 48 56.44 5.55 3.78
CA ASN A 48 57.86 5.84 4.07
C ASN A 48 58.62 6.35 2.84
N SER A 49 58.22 5.94 1.63
CA SER A 49 58.79 6.44 0.37
C SER A 49 58.25 7.81 -0.09
N GLY A 50 57.30 8.40 0.66
CA GLY A 50 56.57 9.60 0.26
C GLY A 50 57.44 10.84 0.04
N ASN A 51 58.36 11.15 0.97
CA ASN A 51 59.21 12.35 0.87
C ASN A 51 60.04 12.35 -0.42
N LYS A 52 60.64 11.20 -0.76
CA LYS A 52 61.41 11.05 -2.00
C LYS A 52 60.55 11.30 -3.25
N ARG A 53 59.31 10.83 -3.26
CA ARG A 53 58.39 11.04 -4.40
C ARG A 53 58.01 12.51 -4.55
N ILE A 54 57.85 13.23 -3.44
CA ILE A 54 57.57 14.66 -3.44
C ILE A 54 58.79 15.44 -3.93
N GLU A 55 60.00 15.11 -3.45
CA GLU A 55 61.26 15.72 -3.91
C GLU A 55 61.47 15.52 -5.42
N ILE A 56 61.21 14.32 -5.94
CA ILE A 56 61.28 14.02 -7.37
C ILE A 56 60.27 14.89 -8.15
N ALA A 57 59.03 14.95 -7.67
CA ALA A 57 57.99 15.73 -8.34
C ALA A 57 58.31 17.23 -8.34
N ASP A 58 58.82 17.77 -7.24
CA ASP A 58 59.25 19.16 -7.09
C ASP A 58 60.39 19.51 -8.05
N LEU A 59 61.42 18.66 -8.12
CA LEU A 59 62.55 18.86 -9.04
C LEU A 59 62.13 18.77 -10.52
N LEU A 60 61.19 17.88 -10.86
CA LEU A 60 60.64 17.80 -12.21
C LEU A 60 59.75 19.00 -12.55
N SER A 61 58.96 19.51 -11.59
CA SER A 61 58.13 20.70 -11.81
C SER A 61 58.97 21.97 -11.94
N LYS A 62 60.02 22.14 -11.13
CA LYS A 62 60.96 23.27 -11.22
C LYS A 62 61.68 23.32 -12.56
N ASN A 63 62.05 22.16 -13.10
CA ASN A 63 62.76 22.04 -14.37
C ASN A 63 61.82 21.80 -15.58
N ALA A 64 60.52 22.02 -15.43
CA ALA A 64 59.55 21.64 -16.46
C ALA A 64 59.72 22.40 -17.78
N ASP A 65 60.02 23.70 -17.74
CA ASP A 65 60.26 24.50 -18.95
C ASP A 65 61.53 24.07 -19.68
N PHE A 66 62.57 23.69 -18.93
CA PHE A 66 63.81 23.15 -19.49
C PHE A 66 63.57 21.80 -20.19
N LEU A 67 62.83 20.88 -19.55
CA LEU A 67 62.52 19.57 -20.12
C LEU A 67 61.65 19.69 -21.39
N VAL A 68 60.62 20.53 -21.36
CA VAL A 68 59.70 20.72 -22.50
C VAL A 68 60.39 21.45 -23.65
N SER A 69 61.19 22.49 -23.37
CA SER A 69 61.90 23.24 -24.42
C SER A 69 62.92 22.38 -25.16
N LYS A 70 63.78 21.64 -24.46
CA LYS A 70 64.79 20.78 -25.08
C LYS A 70 64.18 19.62 -25.85
N ALA A 71 63.09 19.04 -25.35
CA ALA A 71 62.34 18.02 -26.10
C ALA A 71 61.69 18.60 -27.37
N ALA A 72 61.15 19.82 -27.29
CA ALA A 72 60.55 20.51 -28.43
C ALA A 72 61.59 20.89 -29.50
N ASP A 73 62.77 21.37 -29.11
CA ASP A 73 63.85 21.73 -30.04
C ASP A 73 64.35 20.54 -30.86
N LYS A 74 64.23 19.31 -30.33
CA LYS A 74 64.62 18.09 -31.04
C LYS A 74 63.63 17.66 -32.13
N ILE A 75 62.36 18.07 -32.02
CA ILE A 75 61.29 17.70 -32.97
C ILE A 75 60.86 18.86 -33.89
N PHE A 76 61.05 20.11 -33.47
CA PHE A 76 60.67 21.31 -34.19
C PHE A 76 61.90 22.10 -34.68
N VAL A 77 61.81 22.62 -35.91
CA VAL A 77 62.87 23.43 -36.53
C VAL A 77 62.26 24.72 -37.10
N GLY A 78 63.03 25.82 -37.11
CA GLY A 78 62.62 27.06 -37.78
C GLY A 78 61.85 28.07 -36.91
N GLY A 79 62.03 28.04 -35.58
CA GLY A 79 61.49 29.05 -34.65
C GLY A 79 61.64 28.65 -33.19
N SER A 80 61.38 29.58 -32.26
CA SER A 80 61.37 29.30 -30.81
C SER A 80 60.08 28.59 -30.41
N ALA A 81 60.18 27.27 -30.17
CA ALA A 81 59.03 26.45 -29.83
C ALA A 81 58.35 26.90 -28.53
N ILE A 82 59.13 27.23 -27.49
CA ILE A 82 58.62 27.56 -26.14
C ILE A 82 57.63 28.74 -26.10
N SER A 83 57.69 29.65 -27.07
CA SER A 83 56.77 30.80 -27.16
C SER A 83 55.28 30.43 -27.26
N TYR A 84 54.98 29.19 -27.66
CA TYR A 84 53.61 28.67 -27.78
C TYR A 84 53.15 27.89 -26.54
N LEU A 85 53.96 27.81 -25.48
CA LEU A 85 53.57 27.15 -24.24
C LEU A 85 52.61 28.04 -23.45
N GLU A 86 51.42 27.51 -23.16
CA GLU A 86 50.41 28.19 -22.34
C GLU A 86 50.39 27.56 -20.94
N ARG A 87 50.95 28.26 -19.94
CA ARG A 87 50.75 27.97 -18.52
C ARG A 87 50.29 29.27 -17.81
N PRO A 88 49.26 29.22 -16.94
CA PRO A 88 48.37 28.09 -16.63
C PRO A 88 47.34 27.81 -17.74
N GLN A 89 46.95 26.54 -17.91
CA GLN A 89 45.94 26.13 -18.90
C GLN A 89 44.51 26.27 -18.41
N ALA A 90 44.32 26.38 -17.10
CA ALA A 90 43.02 26.66 -16.52
C ALA A 90 42.77 28.18 -16.60
N SER A 91 41.59 28.59 -17.01
CA SER A 91 41.20 30.01 -17.11
C SER A 91 40.89 30.64 -15.74
N PHE A 92 41.34 30.04 -14.63
CA PHE A 92 41.12 30.56 -13.28
C PHE A 92 42.21 31.57 -12.94
N LEU A 93 41.87 32.57 -12.12
CA LEU A 93 42.86 33.43 -11.49
C LEU A 93 43.55 32.60 -10.39
N ASP A 94 44.82 32.25 -10.59
CA ASP A 94 45.60 31.55 -9.58
C ASP A 94 45.81 32.49 -8.38
N ILE A 95 45.26 32.13 -7.21
CA ILE A 95 45.42 32.89 -5.96
C ILE A 95 46.82 32.66 -5.35
N ILE A 96 47.50 31.59 -5.73
CA ILE A 96 48.77 31.14 -5.16
C ILE A 96 49.99 31.80 -5.85
N SER A 97 49.80 32.35 -7.06
CA SER A 97 50.88 32.93 -7.86
C SER A 97 51.24 34.38 -7.53
N SER A 98 50.76 34.94 -6.41
CA SER A 98 51.23 36.26 -5.96
C SER A 98 52.63 36.21 -5.35
N ASP A 99 53.08 35.06 -4.83
CA ASP A 99 54.42 34.92 -4.23
C ASP A 99 55.48 34.41 -5.21
N GLU A 100 55.10 33.67 -6.25
CA GLU A 100 56.05 33.11 -7.24
C GLU A 100 56.57 34.12 -8.27
N ILE A 101 55.88 35.25 -8.47
CA ILE A 101 56.35 36.33 -9.38
C ILE A 101 57.67 36.93 -8.88
N SER A 102 57.97 36.83 -7.58
CA SER A 102 59.24 37.29 -7.01
C SER A 102 60.42 36.34 -7.26
N ILE A 103 60.16 35.04 -7.51
CA ILE A 103 61.21 34.02 -7.70
C ILE A 103 61.60 33.89 -9.19
N MET A 104 60.70 34.21 -10.12
CA MET A 104 61.01 34.18 -11.56
C MET A 104 61.99 35.25 -12.01
N GLN A 105 62.17 36.34 -11.24
CA GLN A 105 63.11 37.40 -11.58
C GLN A 105 64.58 37.02 -11.26
N ASP A 106 64.80 36.09 -10.32
CA ASP A 106 66.14 35.67 -9.88
C ASP A 106 66.72 34.46 -10.66
N LEU A 107 65.95 33.82 -11.55
CA LEU A 107 66.45 32.76 -12.44
C LEU A 107 67.08 33.28 -13.74
N SER A 108 67.18 34.60 -13.90
CA SER A 108 67.93 35.24 -14.98
C SER A 108 69.44 35.41 -14.67
N GLY A 109 69.87 35.05 -13.46
CA GLY A 109 71.26 35.21 -13.01
C GLY A 109 71.85 33.93 -12.43
N ASN A 110 72.27 32.99 -13.28
CA ASN A 110 73.48 32.15 -13.12
C ASN A 110 73.42 30.89 -14.00
N THR A 111 73.68 31.03 -15.31
CA THR A 111 74.41 30.04 -16.15
C THR A 111 74.74 30.69 -17.51
N SER A 112 75.33 31.89 -17.50
CA SER A 112 75.76 32.62 -18.71
C SER A 112 77.21 32.31 -19.12
N SER A 113 77.75 31.16 -18.71
CA SER A 113 79.15 30.77 -18.97
C SER A 113 79.32 29.51 -19.83
N ASN A 114 78.35 29.15 -20.68
CA ASN A 114 78.49 28.00 -21.60
C ASN A 114 77.81 28.16 -22.98
N LEU A 115 77.55 29.41 -23.42
CA LEU A 115 76.90 29.67 -24.72
C LEU A 115 77.78 29.28 -25.94
N PHE A 116 79.10 29.24 -25.80
CA PHE A 116 80.00 28.92 -26.92
C PHE A 116 80.33 27.43 -27.11
N ASN A 117 80.14 26.57 -26.09
CA ASN A 117 80.34 25.12 -26.24
C ASN A 117 79.12 24.38 -26.82
N SER A 118 77.99 25.07 -27.02
CA SER A 118 76.74 24.47 -27.52
C SER A 118 76.61 24.49 -29.06
N ILE A 119 77.48 25.20 -29.78
CA ILE A 119 77.38 25.30 -31.24
C ILE A 119 78.02 24.08 -31.93
N SER A 120 78.96 23.39 -31.28
CA SER A 120 79.67 22.22 -31.83
C SER A 120 79.00 20.86 -31.55
N SER A 121 77.94 20.80 -30.75
CA SER A 121 77.22 19.54 -30.43
C SER A 121 75.84 19.39 -31.10
N ASN A 122 75.43 20.36 -31.91
CA ASN A 122 74.15 20.36 -32.65
C ASN A 122 74.14 19.51 -33.93
N VAL A 123 75.20 18.73 -34.19
CA VAL A 123 75.16 17.68 -35.22
C VAL A 123 74.72 16.40 -34.53
N PHE A 124 73.49 15.98 -34.82
CA PHE A 124 72.88 14.69 -34.46
C PHE A 124 73.88 13.66 -33.93
N ASN A 125 74.03 13.57 -32.60
CA ASN A 125 74.78 12.49 -31.98
C ASN A 125 74.14 11.16 -32.39
N THR A 126 74.88 10.37 -33.15
CA THR A 126 74.49 9.12 -33.83
C THR A 126 74.36 7.92 -32.88
N SER A 127 74.13 8.14 -31.58
CA SER A 127 74.03 7.06 -30.59
C SER A 127 72.60 6.59 -30.30
N ASP A 128 71.58 7.38 -30.67
CA ASP A 128 70.17 6.98 -30.55
C ASP A 128 69.58 6.67 -31.94
N ALA A 129 69.16 5.43 -32.16
CA ALA A 129 68.48 5.03 -33.38
C ALA A 129 67.15 5.80 -33.52
N LEU A 130 67.13 6.76 -34.46
CA LEU A 130 65.90 7.46 -34.84
C LEU A 130 64.88 6.44 -35.39
N PRO A 131 63.61 6.50 -34.97
CA PRO A 131 62.59 5.61 -35.51
C PRO A 131 62.44 5.82 -37.04
N PRO A 132 62.19 4.73 -37.80
CA PRO A 132 62.04 4.82 -39.25
C PRO A 132 60.88 5.77 -39.61
N GLY A 133 61.14 6.74 -40.49
CA GLY A 133 60.13 7.72 -40.94
C GLY A 133 60.09 9.05 -40.16
N PHE A 134 60.99 9.29 -39.21
CA PHE A 134 61.08 10.59 -38.52
C PHE A 134 61.48 11.73 -39.47
N LYS A 135 60.71 12.82 -39.46
CA LYS A 135 61.05 14.10 -40.10
C LYS A 135 60.82 15.24 -39.11
N PRO A 136 61.77 16.18 -38.96
CA PRO A 136 61.56 17.35 -38.10
C PRO A 136 60.43 18.23 -38.66
N ILE A 137 59.61 18.77 -37.77
CA ILE A 137 58.43 19.58 -38.12
C ILE A 137 58.83 21.05 -38.16
N ASN A 138 58.51 21.76 -39.25
CA ASN A 138 58.80 23.19 -39.33
C ASN A 138 57.72 24.01 -38.61
N VAL A 139 58.13 24.89 -37.69
CA VAL A 139 57.21 25.72 -36.87
C VAL A 139 56.29 26.58 -37.75
N SER A 140 56.81 27.12 -38.85
CA SER A 140 56.06 28.00 -39.77
C SER A 140 54.96 27.27 -40.55
N SER A 141 55.18 26.02 -40.95
CA SER A 141 54.21 25.22 -41.71
C SER A 141 53.18 24.53 -40.82
N TYR A 142 53.51 24.33 -39.54
CA TYR A 142 52.66 23.61 -38.58
C TYR A 142 51.51 24.48 -38.04
N GLY A 143 51.73 25.79 -37.94
CA GLY A 143 50.73 26.76 -37.47
C GLY A 143 50.59 26.81 -35.95
N SER A 144 50.15 27.97 -35.45
CA SER A 144 50.14 28.28 -34.01
C SER A 144 49.25 27.35 -33.18
N THR A 145 48.07 26.96 -33.68
CA THR A 145 47.12 26.12 -32.94
C THR A 145 47.61 24.68 -32.75
N ARG A 146 48.25 24.09 -33.78
CA ARG A 146 48.84 22.74 -33.68
C ARG A 146 50.09 22.75 -32.82
N MET A 147 50.87 23.83 -32.89
CA MET A 147 52.05 24.05 -32.05
C MET A 147 51.67 24.11 -30.56
N LYS A 148 50.67 24.93 -30.21
CA LYS A 148 50.12 25.01 -28.84
C LYS A 148 49.67 23.64 -28.30
N LYS A 149 48.97 22.85 -29.12
CA LYS A 149 48.57 21.48 -28.74
C LYS A 149 49.77 20.59 -28.46
N SER A 150 50.80 20.65 -29.30
CA SER A 150 51.97 19.77 -29.16
C SER A 150 52.76 20.08 -27.89
N LEU A 151 52.97 21.36 -27.56
CA LEU A 151 53.63 21.76 -26.31
C LEU A 151 52.78 21.49 -25.08
N ARG A 152 51.45 21.71 -25.17
CA ARG A 152 50.50 21.30 -24.13
C ARG A 152 50.59 19.81 -23.86
N ASP A 153 50.69 18.98 -24.90
CA ASP A 153 50.73 17.53 -24.75
C ASP A 153 52.07 17.08 -24.11
N LEU A 154 53.21 17.69 -24.46
CA LEU A 154 54.50 17.48 -23.76
C LEU A 154 54.42 17.86 -22.27
N ASP A 155 53.78 18.99 -21.96
CA ASP A 155 53.54 19.42 -20.59
C ASP A 155 52.61 18.44 -19.84
N TRP A 156 51.56 17.93 -20.51
CA TRP A 156 50.66 16.92 -19.94
C TRP A 156 51.37 15.62 -19.61
N PHE A 157 52.27 15.14 -20.47
CA PHE A 157 53.07 13.95 -20.17
C PHE A 157 53.90 14.14 -18.91
N LEU A 158 54.58 15.29 -18.76
CA LEU A 158 55.37 15.57 -17.57
C LEU A 158 54.49 15.68 -16.31
N ARG A 159 53.36 16.39 -16.41
CA ARG A 159 52.43 16.58 -15.30
C ARG A 159 51.78 15.27 -14.84
N TYR A 160 51.35 14.42 -15.76
CA TYR A 160 50.78 13.11 -15.40
C TYR A 160 51.85 12.16 -14.86
N LEU A 161 53.10 12.30 -15.32
CA LEU A 161 54.22 11.55 -14.78
C LEU A 161 54.51 11.94 -13.33
N THR A 162 54.55 13.24 -12.98
CA THR A 162 54.70 13.67 -11.58
C THR A 162 53.53 13.19 -10.72
N TYR A 163 52.29 13.26 -11.23
CA TYR A 163 51.12 12.72 -10.52
C TYR A 163 51.21 11.21 -10.29
N ALA A 164 51.67 10.44 -11.28
CA ALA A 164 51.84 8.99 -11.14
C ALA A 164 52.90 8.63 -10.10
N ILE A 165 54.03 9.36 -10.08
CA ILE A 165 55.09 9.16 -9.09
C ILE A 165 54.56 9.41 -7.66
N ILE A 166 53.79 10.49 -7.46
CA ILE A 166 53.17 10.81 -6.17
C ILE A 166 52.12 9.76 -5.80
N ALA A 167 51.28 9.35 -6.75
CA ALA A 167 50.22 8.36 -6.54
C ALA A 167 50.73 6.94 -6.24
N GLY A 168 51.96 6.63 -6.65
CA GLY A 168 52.60 5.34 -6.39
C GLY A 168 52.28 4.23 -7.40
N ASP A 169 51.46 4.53 -8.40
CA ASP A 169 51.02 3.57 -9.42
C ASP A 169 51.01 4.24 -10.81
N SER A 170 51.27 3.46 -11.85
CA SER A 170 51.33 3.93 -13.24
C SER A 170 49.96 3.98 -13.92
N ASN A 171 48.86 3.63 -13.23
CA ASN A 171 47.52 3.53 -13.83
C ASN A 171 47.07 4.83 -14.54
N ILE A 172 47.42 6.00 -14.00
CA ILE A 172 47.14 7.31 -14.63
C ILE A 172 47.75 7.37 -16.04
N LEU A 173 48.97 6.87 -16.19
CA LEU A 173 49.71 6.88 -17.44
C LEU A 173 49.13 5.84 -18.41
N SER A 174 48.97 4.60 -17.94
CA SER A 174 48.52 3.50 -18.80
C SER A 174 47.13 3.74 -19.38
N VAL A 175 46.19 4.30 -18.61
CA VAL A 175 44.81 4.53 -19.10
C VAL A 175 44.73 5.69 -20.08
N ASN A 176 45.47 6.77 -19.85
CA ASN A 176 45.36 8.00 -20.64
C ASN A 176 46.24 8.00 -21.90
N ILE A 177 47.34 7.24 -21.90
CA ILE A 177 48.32 7.23 -23.00
C ILE A 177 48.01 6.09 -23.98
N ARG A 178 47.46 4.97 -23.50
CA ARG A 178 47.15 3.83 -24.35
C ARG A 178 46.12 4.20 -25.43
N GLY A 179 46.49 3.96 -26.69
CA GLY A 179 45.66 4.31 -27.86
C GLY A 179 45.73 5.79 -28.27
N LEU A 180 46.44 6.64 -27.52
CA LEU A 180 46.62 8.05 -27.87
C LEU A 180 47.41 8.22 -29.18
N ARG A 181 48.36 7.32 -29.45
CA ARG A 181 49.18 7.33 -30.67
C ARG A 181 48.33 7.37 -31.94
N GLU A 182 47.32 6.50 -32.03
CA GLU A 182 46.42 6.41 -33.19
C GLU A 182 45.51 7.65 -33.34
N LEU A 183 45.15 8.28 -32.22
CA LEU A 183 44.38 9.53 -32.23
C LEU A 183 45.23 10.72 -32.73
N ILE A 184 46.52 10.74 -32.39
CA ILE A 184 47.45 11.80 -32.76
C ILE A 184 48.02 11.61 -34.17
N ASP A 185 48.17 10.38 -34.66
CA ASP A 185 48.82 10.07 -35.95
C ASP A 185 48.15 10.79 -37.15
N ASN A 186 46.84 11.06 -37.06
CA ASN A 186 46.10 11.84 -38.06
C ASN A 186 46.51 13.33 -38.12
N ALA A 187 47.09 13.87 -37.05
CA ALA A 187 47.37 15.29 -36.88
C ALA A 187 48.87 15.62 -36.73
N CYS A 188 49.66 14.70 -36.16
CA CYS A 188 51.09 14.85 -35.94
C CYS A 188 51.79 13.49 -36.14
N SER A 189 53.06 13.51 -36.54
CA SER A 189 53.85 12.29 -36.69
C SER A 189 54.02 11.59 -35.34
N SER A 190 53.51 10.35 -35.23
CA SER A 190 53.71 9.50 -34.05
C SER A 190 55.18 9.27 -33.70
N ALA A 191 56.05 9.19 -34.72
CA ALA A 191 57.50 9.11 -34.54
C ALA A 191 58.06 10.34 -33.80
N ALA A 192 57.58 11.54 -34.08
CA ALA A 192 58.03 12.76 -33.40
C ALA A 192 57.70 12.75 -31.90
N ALA A 193 56.50 12.32 -31.53
CA ALA A 193 56.12 12.18 -30.12
C ALA A 193 56.99 11.16 -29.38
N SER A 194 57.31 10.02 -30.00
CA SER A 194 58.19 9.01 -29.39
C SER A 194 59.61 9.53 -29.15
N VAL A 195 60.16 10.32 -30.08
CA VAL A 195 61.49 10.96 -29.95
C VAL A 195 61.48 11.99 -28.82
N ALA A 196 60.44 12.82 -28.75
CA ALA A 196 60.30 13.82 -27.69
C ALA A 196 60.24 13.18 -26.30
N LEU A 197 59.46 12.11 -26.12
CA LEU A 197 59.37 11.38 -24.85
C LEU A 197 60.70 10.73 -24.43
N ARG A 198 61.45 10.16 -25.39
CA ARG A 198 62.80 9.61 -25.13
C ARG A 198 63.79 10.68 -24.72
N GLU A 199 63.69 11.88 -25.31
CA GLU A 199 64.52 13.02 -24.94
C GLU A 199 64.18 13.53 -23.54
N MET A 200 62.90 13.71 -23.23
CA MET A 200 62.43 14.09 -21.89
C MET A 200 62.93 13.09 -20.83
N ARG A 201 62.87 11.78 -21.13
CA ARG A 201 63.40 10.74 -20.24
C ARG A 201 64.89 10.94 -20.00
N LYS A 202 65.69 11.09 -21.06
CA LYS A 202 67.15 11.24 -20.95
C LYS A 202 67.53 12.46 -20.10
N LEU A 203 66.93 13.60 -20.38
CA LEU A 203 67.15 14.84 -19.65
C LEU A 203 66.68 14.75 -18.19
N ALA A 204 65.53 14.10 -17.94
CA ALA A 204 65.05 13.88 -16.58
C ALA A 204 66.03 13.00 -15.79
N LEU A 205 66.58 11.93 -16.38
CA LEU A 205 67.58 11.08 -15.73
C LEU A 205 68.90 11.81 -15.45
N ASP A 206 69.27 12.78 -16.29
CA ASP A 206 70.46 13.61 -16.07
C ASP A 206 70.31 14.52 -14.84
N ILE A 207 69.09 14.97 -14.51
CA ILE A 207 68.81 15.79 -13.31
C ILE A 207 69.06 14.98 -12.03
N PHE A 208 68.81 13.67 -12.04
CA PHE A 208 68.89 12.81 -10.85
C PHE A 208 70.20 12.00 -10.72
N LYS A 209 71.30 12.41 -11.36
CA LYS A 209 72.59 11.69 -11.29
C LYS A 209 73.13 11.49 -9.86
N SER A 210 72.76 12.36 -8.93
CA SER A 210 73.16 12.29 -7.53
C SER A 210 72.38 11.27 -6.69
N ASP A 211 71.12 10.98 -7.03
CA ASP A 211 70.27 10.02 -6.31
C ASP A 211 69.83 8.87 -7.22
N ILE A 212 70.51 7.73 -7.04
CA ILE A 212 70.30 6.50 -7.80
C ILE A 212 68.87 5.95 -7.60
N GLN A 213 68.30 6.10 -6.40
CA GLN A 213 66.96 5.57 -6.12
C GLN A 213 65.88 6.40 -6.80
N ALA A 214 65.98 7.72 -6.74
CA ALA A 214 65.12 8.64 -7.46
C ALA A 214 65.22 8.43 -8.97
N GLN A 215 66.45 8.34 -9.49
CA GLN A 215 66.71 8.09 -10.91
C GLN A 215 66.04 6.80 -11.39
N LYS A 216 66.16 5.71 -10.63
CA LYS A 216 65.52 4.42 -10.95
C LYS A 216 64.00 4.50 -10.97
N LEU A 217 63.40 5.21 -10.00
CA LEU A 217 61.94 5.42 -9.98
C LEU A 217 61.50 6.20 -11.21
N VAL A 218 62.13 7.34 -11.49
CA VAL A 218 61.82 8.18 -12.66
C VAL A 218 61.95 7.38 -13.96
N GLN A 219 63.02 6.59 -14.10
CA GLN A 219 63.22 5.70 -15.25
C GLN A 219 62.03 4.74 -15.44
N GLN A 220 61.59 4.06 -14.38
CA GLN A 220 60.47 3.13 -14.45
C GLN A 220 59.18 3.79 -14.96
N TYR A 221 58.84 4.98 -14.47
CA TYR A 221 57.62 5.67 -14.92
C TYR A 221 57.73 6.18 -16.36
N PHE A 222 58.89 6.71 -16.79
CA PHE A 222 59.10 7.11 -18.18
C PHE A 222 59.07 5.91 -19.14
N ASP A 223 59.61 4.77 -18.73
CA ASP A 223 59.56 3.55 -19.54
C ASP A 223 58.11 3.09 -19.73
N VAL A 224 57.25 3.22 -18.72
CA VAL A 224 55.81 2.95 -18.87
C VAL A 224 55.15 3.92 -19.85
N VAL A 225 55.44 5.23 -19.77
CA VAL A 225 54.90 6.23 -20.71
C VAL A 225 55.24 5.87 -22.17
N ILE A 226 56.50 5.54 -22.44
CA ILE A 226 56.97 5.21 -23.79
C ILE A 226 56.36 3.89 -24.26
N ASN A 227 56.36 2.86 -23.41
CA ASN A 227 55.81 1.54 -23.75
C ASN A 227 54.31 1.59 -24.05
N GLU A 228 53.53 2.33 -23.25
CA GLU A 228 52.08 2.45 -23.45
C GLU A 228 51.73 3.32 -24.67
N PHE A 229 52.57 4.29 -25.03
CA PHE A 229 52.42 5.07 -26.24
C PHE A 229 52.72 4.26 -27.51
N ASP A 230 53.76 3.43 -27.48
CA ASP A 230 54.14 2.57 -28.61
C ASP A 230 53.19 1.37 -28.80
N ALA A 231 52.40 1.04 -27.78
CA ALA A 231 51.44 -0.05 -27.85
C ALA A 231 50.17 0.32 -28.65
N PRO A 232 49.55 -0.64 -29.36
CA PRO A 232 48.31 -0.40 -30.11
C PRO A 232 47.12 -0.13 -29.18
N SER A 233 46.10 0.56 -29.69
CA SER A 233 44.85 0.77 -28.96
C SER A 233 44.19 -0.55 -28.56
N LEU A 234 43.50 -0.52 -27.43
CA LEU A 234 42.75 -1.68 -26.94
C LEU A 234 41.41 -1.79 -27.67
N SER A 235 40.98 -3.01 -27.94
CA SER A 235 39.69 -3.27 -28.57
C SER A 235 38.52 -2.87 -27.67
N ASP A 236 37.49 -2.24 -28.24
CA ASP A 236 36.24 -1.94 -27.54
C ASP A 236 35.59 -3.23 -27.00
N LYS A 237 35.21 -3.23 -25.71
CA LYS A 237 34.39 -4.31 -25.11
C LYS A 237 32.97 -4.22 -25.66
N LEU A 238 32.56 -5.21 -26.45
CA LEU A 238 31.21 -5.30 -27.00
C LEU A 238 30.30 -6.10 -26.07
N ARG A 239 29.11 -5.54 -25.79
CA ARG A 239 28.04 -6.18 -25.04
C ARG A 239 26.91 -6.56 -26.00
N LYS A 240 26.97 -7.79 -26.51
CA LYS A 240 25.91 -8.37 -27.35
C LYS A 240 24.78 -8.90 -26.46
N ARG A 241 23.55 -8.91 -26.98
CA ARG A 241 22.36 -9.39 -26.26
C ARG A 241 21.74 -10.57 -26.99
N VAL A 242 21.15 -11.47 -26.22
CA VAL A 242 20.50 -12.69 -26.74
C VAL A 242 19.08 -12.40 -27.24
N SER A 243 18.40 -11.43 -26.63
CA SER A 243 17.01 -11.10 -26.93
C SER A 243 16.87 -9.74 -27.63
N ASN A 244 15.85 -9.64 -28.50
CA ASN A 244 15.65 -8.48 -29.39
C ASN A 244 15.20 -7.21 -28.64
N ASP A 245 14.65 -7.35 -27.45
CA ASP A 245 14.16 -6.25 -26.59
C ASP A 245 15.27 -5.55 -25.79
N LEU A 246 16.43 -6.20 -25.67
CA LEU A 246 17.62 -5.68 -25.02
C LEU A 246 18.55 -5.04 -26.06
N GLN A 247 19.06 -3.85 -25.76
CA GLN A 247 20.01 -3.17 -26.64
C GLN A 247 21.44 -3.65 -26.42
N GLY A 248 22.19 -3.76 -27.52
CA GLY A 248 23.63 -3.96 -27.50
C GLY A 248 24.39 -2.65 -27.22
N LEU A 249 25.51 -2.74 -26.53
CA LEU A 249 26.34 -1.58 -26.15
C LEU A 249 27.82 -1.87 -26.38
N LYS A 250 28.65 -0.82 -26.36
CA LYS A 250 30.11 -0.93 -26.39
C LYS A 250 30.77 -0.03 -25.37
N LEU A 251 31.93 -0.43 -24.86
CA LEU A 251 32.72 0.33 -23.90
C LEU A 251 34.20 0.31 -24.31
N PRO A 252 34.89 1.47 -24.41
CA PRO A 252 36.34 1.49 -24.56
C PRO A 252 37.01 0.75 -23.41
N GLN A 253 37.90 -0.20 -23.72
CA GLN A 253 38.50 -1.06 -22.69
C GLN A 253 39.31 -0.26 -21.67
N VAL A 254 39.96 0.83 -22.08
CA VAL A 254 40.67 1.77 -21.18
C VAL A 254 39.78 2.30 -20.07
N TYR A 255 38.49 2.56 -20.35
CA TYR A 255 37.53 3.03 -19.34
C TYR A 255 37.28 1.97 -18.25
N SER A 256 37.34 0.68 -18.61
CA SER A 256 37.15 -0.41 -17.66
C SER A 256 38.38 -0.74 -16.84
N LEU A 257 39.57 -0.41 -17.34
CA LEU A 257 40.84 -0.61 -16.64
C LEU A 257 41.14 0.54 -15.66
N ALA A 258 40.45 1.67 -15.81
CA ALA A 258 40.57 2.81 -14.92
C ALA A 258 40.09 2.47 -13.50
N GLY A 259 40.92 2.79 -12.50
CA GLY A 259 40.61 2.56 -11.09
C GLY A 259 40.95 1.16 -10.58
N VAL A 260 40.17 0.68 -9.61
CA VAL A 260 40.41 -0.60 -8.93
C VAL A 260 39.50 -1.66 -9.53
N SER A 261 40.10 -2.66 -10.17
CA SER A 261 39.40 -3.82 -10.71
C SER A 261 38.73 -4.62 -9.59
N LYS A 262 37.48 -5.08 -9.81
CA LYS A 262 36.81 -5.95 -8.84
C LYS A 262 37.31 -7.41 -8.98
N PRO A 263 37.65 -8.09 -7.88
CA PRO A 263 38.09 -9.47 -7.91
C PRO A 263 36.94 -10.39 -8.29
N LYS A 264 37.25 -11.39 -9.12
CA LYS A 264 36.32 -12.46 -9.48
C LYS A 264 36.74 -13.72 -8.76
N TYR A 265 35.81 -14.30 -8.01
CA TYR A 265 36.06 -15.53 -7.25
C TYR A 265 35.71 -16.73 -8.11
N VAL A 266 36.68 -17.62 -8.29
CA VAL A 266 36.53 -18.84 -9.10
C VAL A 266 36.75 -20.04 -8.19
N MET A 267 35.86 -21.02 -8.26
CA MET A 267 35.99 -22.27 -7.51
C MET A 267 36.69 -23.33 -8.35
N LYS A 268 37.83 -23.85 -7.87
CA LYS A 268 38.52 -25.02 -8.46
C LYS A 268 38.83 -26.04 -7.37
N THR A 269 38.92 -27.31 -7.77
CA THR A 269 39.17 -28.43 -6.85
C THR A 269 40.55 -28.36 -6.19
N SER A 270 41.55 -27.83 -6.89
CA SER A 270 42.95 -27.71 -6.45
C SER A 270 43.27 -26.52 -5.54
N LEU A 271 42.27 -25.68 -5.21
CA LEU A 271 42.49 -24.49 -4.38
C LEU A 271 42.78 -24.85 -2.92
N SER A 272 43.51 -23.96 -2.25
CA SER A 272 43.72 -24.05 -0.80
C SER A 272 42.40 -23.93 -0.03
N VAL A 273 42.38 -24.43 1.20
CA VAL A 273 41.18 -24.36 2.05
C VAL A 273 40.73 -22.91 2.28
N ASP A 274 41.69 -22.00 2.42
CA ASP A 274 41.42 -20.57 2.64
C ASP A 274 40.81 -19.90 1.40
N GLU A 275 41.33 -20.17 0.21
CA GLU A 275 40.75 -19.68 -1.05
C GLU A 275 39.33 -20.22 -1.25
N LYS A 276 39.11 -21.52 -1.01
CA LYS A 276 37.77 -22.12 -1.07
C LYS A 276 36.80 -21.43 -0.09
N ASN A 277 37.26 -21.12 1.12
CA ASN A 277 36.45 -20.40 2.10
C ASN A 277 36.16 -18.95 1.67
N LEU A 278 37.10 -18.26 1.02
CA LEU A 278 36.89 -16.91 0.48
C LEU A 278 35.84 -16.91 -0.64
N VAL A 279 35.88 -17.92 -1.53
CA VAL A 279 34.88 -18.10 -2.59
C VAL A 279 33.49 -18.31 -1.99
N ILE A 280 33.35 -19.20 -0.99
CA ILE A 280 32.07 -19.45 -0.31
C ILE A 280 31.54 -18.17 0.37
N LYS A 281 32.40 -17.42 1.06
CA LYS A 281 32.03 -16.13 1.66
C LYS A 281 31.60 -15.12 0.61
N ALA A 282 32.25 -15.09 -0.56
CA ALA A 282 31.82 -14.26 -1.69
C ALA A 282 30.43 -14.65 -2.19
N CYS A 283 30.10 -15.95 -2.27
CA CYS A 283 28.75 -16.41 -2.62
C CYS A 283 27.69 -15.90 -1.63
N TYR A 284 27.95 -15.98 -0.33
CA TYR A 284 27.01 -15.48 0.67
C TYR A 284 26.78 -13.98 0.55
N ARG A 285 27.85 -13.21 0.36
CA ARG A 285 27.76 -11.75 0.16
C ARG A 285 26.97 -11.39 -1.10
N GLN A 286 27.17 -12.12 -2.18
CA GLN A 286 26.44 -11.89 -3.43
C GLN A 286 24.94 -12.24 -3.31
N ILE A 287 24.60 -13.43 -2.79
CA ILE A 287 23.22 -13.92 -2.78
C ILE A 287 22.39 -13.30 -1.66
N PHE A 288 22.97 -13.13 -0.47
CA PHE A 288 22.28 -12.60 0.71
C PHE A 288 22.58 -11.13 1.00
N GLU A 289 23.36 -10.46 0.14
CA GLU A 289 23.83 -9.07 0.30
C GLU A 289 24.78 -8.85 1.49
N ARG A 290 25.08 -9.91 2.24
CA ARG A 290 25.90 -9.89 3.46
C ARG A 290 26.37 -11.29 3.81
N ASP A 291 27.43 -11.37 4.61
CA ASP A 291 27.88 -12.65 5.16
C ASP A 291 26.97 -13.10 6.32
N ILE A 292 26.05 -14.03 6.02
CA ILE A 292 25.13 -14.61 7.00
C ILE A 292 25.80 -15.58 7.98
N SER A 293 26.92 -16.17 7.56
CA SER A 293 27.67 -17.14 8.37
C SER A 293 28.38 -16.43 9.51
N LYS A 294 29.05 -15.31 9.20
CA LYS A 294 29.71 -14.48 10.23
C LYS A 294 28.72 -13.78 11.17
N ALA A 295 27.61 -13.28 10.66
CA ALA A 295 26.68 -12.47 11.44
C ALA A 295 25.72 -13.29 12.32
N TYR A 296 25.22 -14.42 11.81
CA TYR A 296 24.14 -15.19 12.44
C TYR A 296 24.47 -16.68 12.63
N ASN A 297 25.68 -17.11 12.24
CA ASN A 297 26.11 -18.51 12.27
C ASN A 297 25.21 -19.45 11.41
N LEU A 298 24.63 -18.91 10.33
CA LEU A 298 23.87 -19.71 9.35
C LEU A 298 24.82 -20.31 8.32
N LYS A 299 24.88 -21.64 8.24
CA LYS A 299 25.78 -22.37 7.34
C LYS A 299 25.02 -23.44 6.57
N PHE A 300 25.47 -23.70 5.34
CA PHE A 300 24.99 -24.82 4.53
C PHE A 300 26.09 -25.89 4.46
N THR A 301 26.31 -26.60 5.57
CA THR A 301 27.44 -27.54 5.73
C THR A 301 27.53 -28.56 4.60
N ASP A 302 26.39 -29.12 4.20
CA ASP A 302 26.32 -30.17 3.19
C ASP A 302 26.70 -29.62 1.82
N LEU A 303 26.09 -28.49 1.43
CA LEU A 303 26.38 -27.82 0.16
C LEU A 303 27.82 -27.31 0.09
N GLU A 304 28.35 -26.77 1.20
CA GLU A 304 29.75 -26.32 1.27
C GLU A 304 30.72 -27.49 1.10
N SER A 305 30.43 -28.64 1.70
CA SER A 305 31.27 -29.84 1.56
C SER A 305 31.30 -30.35 0.13
N GLN A 306 30.13 -30.46 -0.51
CA GLN A 306 29.99 -30.91 -1.90
C GLN A 306 30.67 -29.95 -2.89
N LEU A 307 30.60 -28.63 -2.62
CA LEU A 307 31.32 -27.63 -3.40
C LEU A 307 32.83 -27.77 -3.22
N LYS A 308 33.32 -27.94 -1.98
CA LYS A 308 34.76 -28.10 -1.69
C LYS A 308 35.37 -29.32 -2.35
N THR A 309 34.61 -30.41 -2.47
CA THR A 309 35.02 -31.64 -3.16
C THR A 309 34.86 -31.56 -4.68
N GLY A 310 34.15 -30.55 -5.20
CA GLY A 310 33.86 -30.40 -6.63
C GLY A 310 32.73 -31.31 -7.13
N GLN A 311 31.91 -31.85 -6.24
CA GLN A 311 30.69 -32.59 -6.62
C GLN A 311 29.62 -31.65 -7.16
N LEU A 312 29.56 -30.43 -6.61
CA LEU A 312 28.71 -29.35 -7.12
C LEU A 312 29.59 -28.26 -7.75
N SER A 313 29.12 -27.75 -8.89
CA SER A 313 29.66 -26.50 -9.46
C SER A 313 29.22 -25.27 -8.66
N ILE A 314 29.84 -24.11 -8.88
CA ILE A 314 29.40 -22.87 -8.20
C ILE A 314 27.96 -22.53 -8.61
N LYS A 315 27.62 -22.79 -9.87
CA LYS A 315 26.30 -22.55 -10.45
C LYS A 315 25.23 -23.38 -9.74
N GLU A 316 25.50 -24.65 -9.49
CA GLU A 316 24.57 -25.53 -8.77
C GLU A 316 24.50 -25.19 -7.28
N PHE A 317 25.62 -24.81 -6.67
CA PHE A 317 25.63 -24.29 -5.30
C PHE A 317 24.74 -23.06 -5.17
N ILE A 318 24.87 -22.09 -6.08
CA ILE A 318 24.03 -20.88 -6.12
C ILE A 318 22.55 -21.23 -6.34
N ARG A 319 22.27 -22.21 -7.21
CA ARG A 319 20.91 -22.73 -7.42
C ARG A 319 20.32 -23.31 -6.14
N ALA A 320 21.05 -24.16 -5.44
CA ALA A 320 20.60 -24.77 -4.19
C ALA A 320 20.41 -23.72 -3.08
N VAL A 321 21.32 -22.76 -2.97
CA VAL A 321 21.20 -21.64 -2.02
C VAL A 321 19.99 -20.75 -2.36
N GLY A 322 19.73 -20.49 -3.64
CA GLY A 322 18.57 -19.70 -4.09
C GLY A 322 17.22 -20.36 -3.81
N LYS A 323 17.17 -21.69 -3.81
CA LYS A 323 15.97 -22.49 -3.44
C LYS A 323 15.85 -22.76 -1.94
N SER A 324 16.83 -22.33 -1.14
CA SER A 324 16.84 -22.59 0.29
C SER A 324 15.70 -21.85 1.03
N ALA A 325 15.25 -22.43 2.14
CA ALA A 325 14.28 -21.80 3.02
C ALA A 325 14.78 -20.44 3.57
N ILE A 326 16.10 -20.28 3.75
CA ILE A 326 16.72 -19.04 4.22
C ILE A 326 16.53 -17.92 3.19
N TYR A 327 16.78 -18.22 1.91
CA TYR A 327 16.60 -17.25 0.84
C TYR A 327 15.12 -16.86 0.68
N ARG A 328 14.22 -17.85 0.67
CA ARG A 328 12.77 -17.64 0.62
C ARG A 328 12.27 -16.73 1.74
N LYS A 329 12.67 -17.00 2.99
CA LYS A 329 12.27 -16.21 4.16
C LYS A 329 12.72 -14.75 4.07
N GLN A 330 13.94 -14.51 3.56
CA GLN A 330 14.48 -13.16 3.48
C GLN A 330 13.95 -12.36 2.28
N PHE A 331 13.93 -12.97 1.08
CA PHE A 331 13.74 -12.23 -0.17
C PHE A 331 12.45 -12.56 -0.93
N HIS A 332 11.67 -13.55 -0.50
CA HIS A 332 10.37 -13.87 -1.11
C HIS A 332 9.19 -13.48 -0.21
N GLU A 333 9.14 -13.97 1.04
CA GLU A 333 7.96 -13.82 1.91
C GLU A 333 7.63 -12.38 2.29
N THR A 334 8.63 -11.50 2.39
CA THR A 334 8.44 -10.10 2.81
C THR A 334 8.17 -9.13 1.65
N PHE A 335 8.05 -9.65 0.42
CA PHE A 335 7.99 -8.85 -0.80
C PHE A 335 6.86 -9.31 -1.74
N VAL A 336 6.41 -8.39 -2.59
CA VAL A 336 5.50 -8.69 -3.68
C VAL A 336 6.27 -9.37 -4.81
N ASN A 337 5.65 -10.28 -5.58
CA ASN A 337 6.26 -10.97 -6.72
C ASN A 337 7.05 -10.04 -7.65
N SER A 338 6.52 -8.85 -7.97
CA SER A 338 7.22 -7.85 -8.79
C SER A 338 8.57 -7.42 -8.20
N ARG A 339 8.66 -7.29 -6.87
CA ARG A 339 9.90 -6.92 -6.17
C ARG A 339 10.84 -8.11 -6.00
N VAL A 340 10.31 -9.31 -5.82
CA VAL A 340 11.11 -10.56 -5.78
C VAL A 340 11.93 -10.70 -7.06
N ILE A 341 11.35 -10.43 -8.23
CA ILE A 341 12.07 -10.50 -9.52
C ILE A 341 13.23 -9.51 -9.56
N GLU A 342 13.00 -8.26 -9.17
CA GLU A 342 14.04 -7.22 -9.18
C GLU A 342 15.24 -7.59 -8.29
N LEU A 343 14.97 -8.19 -7.13
CA LEU A 343 16.00 -8.68 -6.22
C LEU A 343 16.69 -9.94 -6.77
N ALA A 344 15.95 -10.89 -7.35
CA ALA A 344 16.52 -12.08 -7.97
C ALA A 344 17.52 -11.72 -9.09
N PHE A 345 17.19 -10.72 -9.92
CA PHE A 345 18.11 -10.19 -10.94
C PHE A 345 19.39 -9.58 -10.35
N LYS A 346 19.27 -8.90 -9.20
CA LYS A 346 20.43 -8.40 -8.46
C LYS A 346 21.32 -9.56 -7.99
N HIS A 347 20.74 -10.54 -7.32
CA HIS A 347 21.47 -11.62 -6.66
C HIS A 347 22.11 -12.60 -7.66
N PHE A 348 21.34 -13.08 -8.64
CA PHE A 348 21.78 -14.16 -9.54
C PHE A 348 22.47 -13.66 -10.81
N LEU A 349 22.06 -12.49 -11.33
CA LEU A 349 22.63 -11.92 -12.56
C LEU A 349 23.49 -10.69 -12.32
N GLY A 350 23.51 -10.13 -11.11
CA GLY A 350 24.33 -8.95 -10.80
C GLY A 350 23.93 -7.70 -11.58
N ARG A 351 22.69 -7.57 -12.06
CA ARG A 351 22.20 -6.38 -12.79
C ARG A 351 20.74 -6.07 -12.50
N GLY A 352 20.30 -4.88 -12.92
CA GLY A 352 18.87 -4.57 -13.01
C GLY A 352 18.20 -5.18 -14.25
N LEU A 353 16.87 -5.20 -14.25
CA LEU A 353 16.09 -5.54 -15.44
C LEU A 353 16.40 -4.55 -16.56
N GLY A 354 16.47 -5.05 -17.80
CA GLY A 354 16.73 -4.24 -18.97
C GLY A 354 15.45 -3.65 -19.53
N SER A 355 14.44 -4.48 -19.82
CA SER A 355 13.22 -4.08 -20.54
C SER A 355 11.92 -4.39 -19.77
N LEU A 356 10.80 -3.89 -20.29
CA LEU A 356 9.47 -4.26 -19.77
C LEU A 356 9.09 -5.69 -20.15
N GLU A 357 9.46 -6.11 -21.35
CA GLU A 357 9.17 -7.43 -21.90
C GLU A 357 9.93 -8.53 -21.11
N GLU A 358 11.18 -8.26 -20.72
CA GLU A 358 11.96 -9.09 -19.82
C GLU A 358 11.26 -9.26 -18.47
N PHE A 359 10.77 -8.17 -17.87
CA PHE A 359 10.00 -8.24 -16.63
C PHE A 359 8.76 -9.13 -16.77
N LYS A 360 7.96 -8.94 -17.84
CA LYS A 360 6.74 -9.74 -18.07
C LYS A 360 7.04 -11.24 -18.18
N LYS A 361 8.13 -11.60 -18.89
CA LYS A 361 8.55 -12.99 -19.05
C LYS A 361 8.82 -13.67 -17.70
N TYR A 362 9.67 -13.07 -16.87
CA TYR A 362 10.03 -13.66 -15.58
C TYR A 362 8.91 -13.51 -14.53
N PHE A 363 8.02 -12.52 -14.68
CA PHE A 363 6.82 -12.41 -13.86
C PHE A 363 5.83 -13.55 -14.11
N ALA A 364 5.64 -13.96 -15.37
CA ALA A 364 4.84 -15.14 -15.68
C ALA A 364 5.45 -16.40 -15.05
N VAL A 365 6.76 -16.63 -15.25
CA VAL A 365 7.47 -17.77 -14.65
C VAL A 365 7.31 -17.82 -13.13
N LEU A 366 7.50 -16.69 -12.43
CA LEU A 366 7.35 -16.64 -10.98
C LEU A 366 5.89 -16.88 -10.53
N SER A 367 4.92 -16.39 -11.30
CA SER A 367 3.50 -16.55 -10.95
C SER A 367 3.02 -17.99 -11.14
N ASP A 368 3.53 -18.68 -12.16
CA ASP A 368 3.12 -20.05 -12.51
C ASP A 368 3.89 -21.12 -11.73
N LEU A 369 5.21 -20.97 -11.60
CA LEU A 369 6.12 -22.00 -11.05
C LEU A 369 6.68 -21.64 -9.66
N GLY A 370 6.40 -20.44 -9.15
CA GLY A 370 6.94 -19.97 -7.88
C GLY A 370 8.44 -19.66 -7.93
N LEU A 371 9.05 -19.54 -6.73
CA LEU A 371 10.43 -19.11 -6.56
C LEU A 371 11.43 -20.07 -7.23
N ASP A 372 11.24 -21.37 -7.07
CA ASP A 372 12.18 -22.37 -7.58
C ASP A 372 12.27 -22.35 -9.10
N GLY A 373 11.11 -22.19 -9.77
CA GLY A 373 11.06 -22.03 -11.22
C GLY A 373 11.72 -20.74 -11.70
N LEU A 374 11.57 -19.63 -10.95
CA LEU A 374 12.28 -18.39 -11.27
C LEU A 374 13.81 -18.57 -11.17
N VAL A 375 14.30 -19.14 -10.08
CA VAL A 375 15.75 -19.37 -9.87
C VAL A 375 16.32 -20.26 -10.97
N ASP A 376 15.64 -21.36 -11.31
CA ASP A 376 16.05 -22.24 -12.40
C ASP A 376 16.09 -21.51 -13.74
N SER A 377 15.08 -20.69 -14.04
CA SER A 377 15.03 -19.95 -15.30
C SER A 377 16.17 -18.93 -15.45
N LEU A 378 16.61 -18.29 -14.37
CA LEU A 378 17.70 -17.32 -14.37
C LEU A 378 19.05 -18.01 -14.53
N ILE A 379 19.29 -19.08 -13.77
CA ILE A 379 20.57 -19.81 -13.76
C ILE A 379 20.77 -20.62 -15.05
N ASN A 380 19.68 -21.12 -15.66
CA ASN A 380 19.72 -21.82 -16.94
C ASN A 380 19.74 -20.88 -18.16
N SER A 381 19.75 -19.57 -17.94
CA SER A 381 19.82 -18.60 -19.03
C SER A 381 21.18 -18.62 -19.72
N LYS A 382 21.19 -18.39 -21.04
CA LYS A 382 22.44 -18.23 -21.82
C LYS A 382 23.30 -17.09 -21.27
N GLU A 383 22.65 -16.00 -20.83
CA GLU A 383 23.35 -14.87 -20.21
C GLU A 383 24.13 -15.30 -18.96
N TYR A 384 23.55 -16.12 -18.08
CA TYR A 384 24.26 -16.59 -16.90
C TYR A 384 25.53 -17.37 -17.28
N ALA A 385 25.40 -18.27 -18.27
CA ALA A 385 26.52 -19.07 -18.76
C ALA A 385 27.63 -18.21 -19.41
N ASP A 386 27.26 -17.19 -20.18
CA ASP A 386 28.23 -16.31 -20.87
C ASP A 386 29.07 -15.49 -19.88
N TYR A 387 28.47 -15.02 -18.77
CA TYR A 387 29.14 -14.15 -17.80
C TYR A 387 29.86 -14.90 -16.68
N PHE A 388 29.28 -15.99 -16.18
CA PHE A 388 29.76 -16.67 -14.97
C PHE A 388 30.19 -18.12 -15.23
N ALA A 389 29.73 -18.71 -16.34
CA ALA A 389 29.88 -20.13 -16.63
C ALA A 389 29.43 -20.99 -15.41
N GLU A 390 30.25 -21.95 -15.00
CA GLU A 390 29.93 -22.87 -13.89
C GLU A 390 30.92 -22.77 -12.71
N GLU A 391 31.95 -21.94 -12.82
CA GLU A 391 33.03 -21.84 -11.82
C GLU A 391 33.11 -20.47 -11.15
N THR A 392 32.58 -19.41 -11.77
CA THR A 392 32.71 -18.03 -11.25
C THR A 392 31.51 -17.63 -10.42
N VAL A 393 31.76 -17.06 -9.23
CA VAL A 393 30.71 -16.47 -8.39
C VAL A 393 30.10 -15.25 -9.11
N PRO A 394 28.76 -15.10 -9.15
CA PRO A 394 28.13 -13.90 -9.68
C PRO A 394 28.65 -12.65 -8.98
N TYR A 395 28.76 -11.57 -9.74
CA TYR A 395 29.26 -10.29 -9.25
C TYR A 395 28.39 -9.15 -9.79
N LEU A 396 28.37 -8.03 -9.08
CA LEU A 396 27.62 -6.84 -9.49
C LEU A 396 28.26 -6.18 -10.71
N ARG A 397 27.46 -6.02 -11.77
CA ARG A 397 27.84 -5.42 -13.06
C ARG A 397 27.58 -3.92 -13.03
N GLU A 398 28.46 -3.20 -12.34
CA GLU A 398 28.41 -1.75 -12.13
C GLU A 398 29.08 -0.94 -13.24
N LEU A 399 29.09 0.39 -13.09
CA LEU A 399 29.86 1.29 -13.95
C LEU A 399 31.35 0.92 -13.90
N GLY A 400 32.00 0.88 -15.07
CA GLY A 400 33.41 0.51 -15.21
C GLY A 400 33.57 -0.92 -15.72
N GLU A 401 32.91 -1.90 -15.11
CA GLU A 401 32.99 -3.31 -15.53
C GLU A 401 32.40 -3.54 -16.93
N GLU A 402 31.22 -2.95 -17.18
CA GLU A 402 30.47 -3.11 -18.42
C GLU A 402 29.83 -1.81 -18.89
N ALA A 403 29.49 -1.77 -20.18
CA ALA A 403 28.69 -0.70 -20.75
C ALA A 403 27.28 -0.68 -20.13
N GLN A 404 26.91 0.45 -19.52
CA GLN A 404 25.62 0.62 -18.85
C GLN A 404 24.58 1.23 -19.79
N GLU A 405 23.34 0.77 -19.72
CA GLU A 405 22.24 1.35 -20.48
C GLU A 405 21.67 2.59 -19.76
N SER A 406 21.35 3.64 -20.51
CA SER A 406 20.74 4.85 -19.93
C SER A 406 19.32 4.61 -19.43
N ARG A 407 18.63 3.60 -19.98
CA ARG A 407 17.21 3.29 -19.70
C ARG A 407 16.94 2.93 -18.25
N ASN A 408 17.85 2.22 -17.57
CA ASN A 408 17.68 1.80 -16.19
C ASN A 408 18.74 2.41 -15.23
N TRP A 409 19.49 3.42 -15.68
CA TRP A 409 20.63 4.02 -14.99
C TRP A 409 20.41 4.23 -13.48
N GLY A 410 19.49 5.12 -13.09
CA GLY A 410 19.24 5.45 -11.69
C GLY A 410 18.69 4.27 -10.89
N ALA A 411 17.87 3.43 -11.53
CA ALA A 411 17.26 2.26 -10.88
C ALA A 411 18.31 1.21 -10.53
N GLN A 412 19.20 0.89 -11.47
CA GLN A 412 20.28 -0.07 -11.27
C GLN A 412 21.26 0.39 -10.19
N ILE A 413 21.67 1.67 -10.19
CA ILE A 413 22.56 2.20 -9.14
C ILE A 413 21.88 2.12 -7.77
N SER A 414 20.58 2.43 -7.69
CA SER A 414 19.85 2.30 -6.43
C SER A 414 19.68 0.85 -5.96
N LEU A 415 19.60 -0.10 -6.89
CA LEU A 415 19.48 -1.54 -6.63
C LEU A 415 20.74 -2.10 -5.95
N PHE A 416 21.92 -1.63 -6.36
CA PHE A 416 23.20 -2.12 -5.83
C PHE A 416 23.56 -1.65 -4.42
N ASN A 417 22.69 -0.86 -3.78
CA ASN A 417 22.87 -0.49 -2.38
C ASN A 417 22.29 -1.56 -1.44
N TYR A 418 22.83 -1.62 -0.21
CA TYR A 418 22.24 -2.40 0.89
C TYR A 418 20.81 -1.94 1.21
N SER A 419 20.51 -0.65 0.98
CA SER A 419 19.20 -0.06 1.23
C SER A 419 18.11 -0.57 0.29
N ALA A 420 18.47 -1.22 -0.83
CA ALA A 420 17.53 -1.75 -1.80
C ALA A 420 16.57 -2.78 -1.16
N VAL A 421 17.03 -3.57 -0.19
CA VAL A 421 16.19 -4.58 0.51
C VAL A 421 15.04 -3.91 1.27
N PHE A 422 15.20 -2.68 1.74
CA PHE A 422 14.14 -1.97 2.47
C PHE A 422 13.09 -1.34 1.56
N ARG A 423 13.34 -1.28 0.24
CA ARG A 423 12.33 -0.83 -0.73
C ARG A 423 11.32 -1.94 -0.98
N LYS A 424 10.08 -1.72 -0.53
CA LYS A 424 8.97 -2.68 -0.68
C LYS A 424 8.18 -2.53 -1.98
N ILE A 425 8.29 -1.37 -2.63
CA ILE A 425 7.58 -1.05 -3.87
C ILE A 425 8.49 -1.39 -5.06
N PRO A 426 7.97 -2.08 -6.10
CA PRO A 426 8.77 -2.36 -7.28
C PRO A 426 9.21 -1.06 -7.98
N GLN A 427 10.38 -1.08 -8.59
CA GLN A 427 11.01 0.08 -9.20
C GLN A 427 11.03 0.03 -10.73
N PHE A 428 11.33 -1.13 -11.31
CA PHE A 428 11.58 -1.29 -12.74
C PHE A 428 10.27 -1.34 -13.51
N ILE A 429 9.30 -2.12 -13.06
CA ILE A 429 7.98 -2.19 -13.73
C ILE A 429 7.27 -0.84 -13.71
N THR A 430 7.31 -0.11 -12.59
CA THR A 430 6.72 1.23 -12.51
C THR A 430 7.42 2.18 -13.48
N LEU A 431 8.75 2.16 -13.52
CA LEU A 431 9.55 3.04 -14.38
C LEU A 431 9.37 2.73 -15.87
N PHE A 432 9.44 1.46 -16.28
CA PHE A 432 9.27 1.07 -17.68
C PHE A 432 7.84 1.30 -18.17
N SER A 433 6.84 1.09 -17.31
CA SER A 433 5.47 1.45 -17.63
C SER A 433 5.31 2.97 -17.78
N GLU A 434 5.94 3.75 -16.91
CA GLU A 434 5.86 5.21 -16.93
C GLU A 434 6.58 5.86 -18.13
N TYR A 435 7.61 5.22 -18.68
CA TYR A 435 8.19 5.66 -19.96
C TYR A 435 7.18 5.58 -21.11
N LYS A 436 6.26 4.61 -21.08
CA LYS A 436 5.21 4.46 -22.09
C LYS A 436 3.99 5.34 -21.78
N SER A 437 3.68 5.60 -20.51
CA SER A 437 2.51 6.40 -20.09
C SER A 437 2.70 7.91 -20.27
N ASN A 438 1.66 8.67 -19.95
CA ASN A 438 1.73 10.14 -19.84
C ASN A 438 2.23 10.57 -18.45
N LEU A 439 2.35 11.89 -18.22
CA LEU A 439 2.74 12.43 -16.92
C LEU A 439 1.79 11.92 -15.82
N PRO A 440 2.32 11.52 -14.65
CA PRO A 440 1.51 11.02 -13.55
C PRO A 440 0.75 12.16 -12.85
N ASP A 441 -0.39 11.84 -12.24
CA ASP A 441 -1.06 12.74 -11.30
C ASP A 441 -0.32 12.73 -9.94
N GLN A 442 0.55 13.72 -9.75
CA GLN A 442 1.25 13.99 -8.50
C GLN A 442 1.68 15.46 -8.45
N HIS A 443 2.09 15.93 -7.26
CA HIS A 443 2.72 17.24 -7.13
C HIS A 443 3.94 17.41 -8.07
N PRO A 444 4.18 18.61 -8.65
CA PRO A 444 5.31 18.87 -9.53
C PRO A 444 6.70 18.51 -8.97
N TYR A 445 6.86 18.57 -7.64
CA TYR A 445 8.12 18.26 -6.95
C TYR A 445 8.20 16.84 -6.38
N GLY A 446 7.24 15.97 -6.68
CA GLY A 446 7.21 14.57 -6.24
C GLY A 446 6.13 14.25 -5.20
N LEU A 447 5.89 12.95 -4.99
CA LEU A 447 4.73 12.41 -4.27
C LEU A 447 4.55 12.94 -2.83
N SER A 448 5.64 13.17 -2.09
CA SER A 448 5.56 13.56 -0.67
C SER A 448 5.13 15.01 -0.41
N ASN A 449 4.90 15.79 -1.45
CA ASN A 449 4.54 17.19 -1.32
C ASN A 449 3.03 17.43 -1.33
N ASP A 450 2.23 16.44 -1.74
CA ASP A 450 0.78 16.50 -1.57
C ASP A 450 0.40 16.02 -0.15
N PRO A 451 -0.43 16.78 0.59
CA PRO A 451 -0.97 16.31 1.85
C PRO A 451 -2.11 15.30 1.64
N LEU A 452 -2.36 14.45 2.64
CA LEU A 452 -3.57 13.62 2.68
C LEU A 452 -4.78 14.52 3.00
N ALA A 453 -5.87 14.39 2.23
CA ALA A 453 -7.06 15.24 2.40
C ALA A 453 -7.96 14.78 3.57
N LEU A 454 -7.46 15.00 4.79
CA LEU A 454 -8.14 14.73 6.07
C LEU A 454 -8.83 15.98 6.62
N GLN A 455 -9.70 15.81 7.62
CA GLN A 455 -10.36 16.94 8.29
C GLN A 455 -9.35 17.85 8.99
N PHE A 456 -8.42 17.25 9.75
CA PHE A 456 -7.32 17.94 10.43
C PHE A 456 -5.98 17.26 10.16
N GLY A 457 -4.90 17.98 10.44
CA GLY A 457 -3.53 17.47 10.34
C GLY A 457 -2.89 17.71 8.96
N ALA A 458 -1.72 18.33 8.97
CA ALA A 458 -0.85 18.45 7.81
C ALA A 458 0.00 17.18 7.68
N ILE A 459 -0.63 16.07 7.27
CA ILE A 459 0.06 14.78 7.16
C ILE A 459 0.57 14.60 5.73
N PHE A 460 1.89 14.50 5.59
CA PHE A 460 2.57 14.19 4.35
C PHE A 460 3.18 12.80 4.40
N PRO A 461 3.09 11.99 3.34
CA PRO A 461 3.75 10.70 3.30
C PRO A 461 5.27 10.89 3.34
N LYS A 462 5.94 10.15 4.24
CA LYS A 462 7.40 10.19 4.38
C LYS A 462 8.05 9.29 3.33
N ASN A 463 8.94 9.84 2.50
CA ASN A 463 9.67 9.08 1.48
C ASN A 463 10.58 7.99 2.06
N LEU A 464 11.07 8.16 3.30
CA LEU A 464 11.97 7.21 3.96
C LEU A 464 11.26 5.89 4.33
N VAL A 465 9.95 5.94 4.60
CA VAL A 465 9.17 4.74 4.92
C VAL A 465 8.95 3.94 3.63
N ASN A 466 9.40 2.68 3.62
CA ASN A 466 9.40 1.79 2.44
C ASN A 466 10.15 2.35 1.22
N LEU A 467 10.95 3.42 1.38
CA LEU A 467 11.69 4.13 0.33
C LEU A 467 10.82 4.50 -0.89
N ARG A 468 9.62 5.03 -0.63
CA ARG A 468 8.66 5.45 -1.67
C ARG A 468 9.06 6.80 -2.29
N THR A 469 10.07 6.78 -3.14
CA THR A 469 10.47 7.93 -3.96
C THR A 469 10.00 7.75 -5.40
N LYS A 470 9.40 8.81 -5.94
CA LYS A 470 9.04 8.93 -7.37
C LYS A 470 9.30 10.35 -7.82
N SER A 471 10.07 10.49 -8.88
CA SER A 471 10.35 11.76 -9.56
C SER A 471 9.73 11.74 -10.95
N ALA A 472 9.10 12.85 -11.33
CA ALA A 472 8.65 13.07 -12.70
C ALA A 472 9.04 14.49 -13.11
N LEU A 473 9.25 14.68 -14.41
CA LEU A 473 9.71 15.96 -14.95
C LEU A 473 8.50 16.81 -15.36
N PHE A 474 8.11 17.73 -14.50
CA PHE A 474 7.08 18.73 -14.82
C PHE A 474 7.73 19.99 -15.40
N THR A 475 7.26 20.40 -16.58
CA THR A 475 7.61 21.69 -17.16
C THR A 475 7.04 22.83 -16.31
N LYS A 476 7.55 24.05 -16.53
CA LYS A 476 7.05 25.26 -15.84
C LYS A 476 5.53 25.42 -16.06
N ASP A 477 5.10 25.20 -17.30
CA ASP A 477 3.72 25.46 -17.74
C ASP A 477 2.92 24.15 -17.72
N THR A 478 2.68 23.65 -16.53
CA THR A 478 1.86 22.46 -16.30
C THR A 478 0.65 22.80 -15.44
N ARG A 479 -0.46 22.12 -15.73
CA ARG A 479 -1.69 22.22 -14.93
C ARG A 479 -2.18 20.84 -14.56
N ARG A 480 -2.34 20.62 -13.26
CA ARG A 480 -2.91 19.43 -12.66
C ARG A 480 -4.42 19.41 -12.86
N ILE A 481 -4.95 18.23 -13.14
CA ILE A 481 -6.39 18.01 -13.22
C ILE A 481 -6.93 17.90 -11.81
N LEU A 482 -7.79 18.85 -11.42
CA LEU A 482 -8.45 18.86 -10.12
C LEU A 482 -9.92 18.47 -10.28
N VAL A 483 -10.38 17.58 -9.41
CA VAL A 483 -11.77 17.11 -9.37
C VAL A 483 -12.57 18.04 -8.47
N ARG A 484 -13.69 18.59 -8.96
CA ARG A 484 -14.58 19.46 -8.18
C ARG A 484 -15.25 18.65 -7.07
N ARG A 485 -15.27 19.18 -5.84
CA ARG A 485 -16.08 18.64 -4.75
C ARG A 485 -17.54 19.11 -4.91
N GLY A 486 -18.29 18.38 -5.73
CA GLY A 486 -19.67 18.70 -6.11
C GLY A 486 -19.95 18.29 -7.57
N PRO A 487 -20.96 18.87 -8.22
CA PRO A 487 -21.22 18.61 -9.64
C PRO A 487 -20.01 18.97 -10.51
N GLY A 488 -19.56 18.03 -11.35
CA GLY A 488 -18.39 18.22 -12.22
C GLY A 488 -18.54 19.36 -13.23
N ILE A 489 -19.78 19.73 -13.56
CA ILE A 489 -20.13 20.84 -14.46
C ILE A 489 -19.69 22.19 -13.88
N TYR A 490 -19.60 22.30 -12.55
CA TYR A 490 -19.14 23.52 -11.87
C TYR A 490 -17.61 23.60 -11.73
N ASN A 491 -16.87 22.93 -12.61
CA ASN A 491 -15.42 23.03 -12.64
C ASN A 491 -14.99 24.39 -13.22
N GLN A 492 -14.23 25.15 -12.44
CA GLN A 492 -13.84 26.54 -12.72
C GLN A 492 -12.96 26.70 -13.95
N ILE A 493 -12.34 25.62 -14.42
CA ILE A 493 -11.58 25.63 -15.68
C ILE A 493 -12.49 25.70 -16.89
N GLY A 494 -13.58 24.92 -16.88
CA GLY A 494 -14.55 24.92 -17.98
C GLY A 494 -15.56 26.06 -17.86
N ASN A 495 -15.89 26.48 -16.64
CA ASN A 495 -16.81 27.58 -16.40
C ASN A 495 -16.36 28.47 -15.22
N PRO A 496 -15.54 29.50 -15.49
CA PRO A 496 -15.01 30.40 -14.46
C PRO A 496 -16.10 31.20 -13.72
N SER A 497 -17.24 31.47 -14.37
CA SER A 497 -18.35 32.24 -13.77
C SER A 497 -18.99 31.57 -12.55
N PHE A 498 -18.83 30.24 -12.40
CA PHE A 498 -19.41 29.46 -11.29
C PHE A 498 -18.55 29.39 -10.04
N ARG A 499 -17.52 30.24 -9.89
CA ARG A 499 -16.65 30.26 -8.69
C ARG A 499 -17.42 30.51 -7.38
N SER A 500 -18.40 31.42 -7.40
CA SER A 500 -19.26 31.75 -6.24
C SER A 500 -20.46 30.82 -6.08
N LYS A 501 -20.78 30.01 -7.09
CA LYS A 501 -22.00 29.17 -7.09
C LYS A 501 -21.86 27.99 -6.12
N ILE A 502 -22.84 27.86 -5.24
CA ILE A 502 -22.90 26.80 -4.23
C ILE A 502 -23.28 25.47 -4.90
N ALA A 503 -22.58 24.39 -4.52
CA ALA A 503 -22.69 23.07 -5.15
C ALA A 503 -23.92 22.23 -4.74
N GLY A 504 -24.77 22.73 -3.84
CA GLY A 504 -25.93 22.00 -3.32
C GLY A 504 -25.55 20.84 -2.39
N SER A 505 -26.33 19.76 -2.40
CA SER A 505 -26.17 18.60 -1.50
C SER A 505 -24.93 17.74 -1.77
N LEU A 506 -24.38 17.78 -2.99
CA LEU A 506 -23.19 17.01 -3.39
C LEU A 506 -21.88 17.66 -2.90
N GLY A 507 -21.93 18.93 -2.49
CA GLY A 507 -20.78 19.69 -2.00
C GLY A 507 -20.68 19.71 -0.47
N PRO A 508 -19.62 20.33 0.08
CA PRO A 508 -19.58 20.62 1.52
C PRO A 508 -20.66 21.64 1.92
N LYS A 509 -21.04 21.60 3.19
CA LYS A 509 -21.88 22.64 3.79
C LYS A 509 -21.13 23.97 3.78
N VAL A 510 -21.78 25.01 3.27
CA VAL A 510 -21.25 26.38 3.19
C VAL A 510 -21.85 27.21 4.33
N PHE A 511 -21.01 27.92 5.06
CA PHE A 511 -21.41 28.83 6.13
C PHE A 511 -21.23 30.28 5.66
N MET A 512 -22.25 31.11 5.87
CA MET A 512 -22.29 32.49 5.39
C MET A 512 -22.74 33.42 6.51
N SER A 513 -22.10 34.58 6.62
CA SER A 513 -22.54 35.68 7.48
C SER A 513 -23.69 36.43 6.79
N ASN A 514 -24.91 36.22 7.26
CA ASN A 514 -26.09 36.89 6.72
C ASN A 514 -26.35 38.17 7.53
N ASN A 515 -26.03 39.34 6.96
CA ASN A 515 -26.37 40.64 7.55
C ASN A 515 -27.83 41.06 7.29
N ASN A 516 -28.56 40.33 6.44
CA ASN A 516 -29.93 40.65 6.06
C ASN A 516 -30.95 39.72 6.72
N LEU A 517 -31.33 40.00 7.96
CA LEU A 517 -32.59 39.54 8.57
C LEU A 517 -32.95 40.46 9.73
N SER A 518 -34.01 41.25 9.55
CA SER A 518 -34.61 42.01 10.64
C SER A 518 -35.24 41.07 11.67
N LEU A 519 -35.00 41.38 12.95
CA LEU A 519 -35.68 40.89 14.16
C LEU A 519 -35.51 39.39 14.51
N LYS A 520 -34.46 39.08 15.29
CA LYS A 520 -34.47 38.25 16.53
C LYS A 520 -33.03 38.02 17.04
N ASP A 521 -32.60 38.82 18.02
CA ASP A 521 -31.21 38.86 18.55
C ASP A 521 -30.69 37.51 19.06
N GLN A 522 -31.55 36.61 19.58
CA GLN A 522 -31.13 35.29 20.07
C GLN A 522 -30.75 34.28 18.97
N LYS A 523 -31.34 34.38 17.77
CA LYS A 523 -30.94 33.51 16.63
C LYS A 523 -29.63 33.97 16.01
N ILE A 524 -29.29 35.25 16.15
CA ILE A 524 -28.09 35.86 15.60
C ILE A 524 -26.84 35.42 16.38
N ILE A 525 -26.88 35.43 17.72
CA ILE A 525 -25.76 35.00 18.58
C ILE A 525 -25.39 33.53 18.31
N ASN A 526 -26.38 32.63 18.25
CA ASN A 526 -26.16 31.22 17.94
C ASN A 526 -25.57 31.01 16.53
N ASN A 527 -25.89 31.89 15.57
CA ASN A 527 -25.35 31.82 14.21
C ASN A 527 -23.89 32.31 14.16
N ILE A 528 -23.52 33.34 14.94
CA ILE A 528 -22.14 33.85 15.04
C ILE A 528 -21.24 32.80 15.71
N ASP A 529 -21.67 32.16 16.79
CA ASP A 529 -20.87 31.09 17.42
C ASP A 529 -20.72 29.87 16.48
N GLN A 530 -21.76 29.56 15.68
CA GLN A 530 -21.64 28.56 14.63
C GLN A 530 -20.62 28.97 13.54
N LEU A 531 -20.56 30.25 13.18
CA LEU A 531 -19.56 30.77 12.25
C LEU A 531 -18.16 30.71 12.82
N VAL A 532 -17.96 31.11 14.09
CA VAL A 532 -16.66 31.02 14.79
C VAL A 532 -16.17 29.58 14.81
N THR A 533 -17.02 28.63 15.21
CA THR A 533 -16.67 27.21 15.22
C THR A 533 -16.38 26.67 13.81
N ALA A 534 -17.15 27.08 12.79
CA ALA A 534 -16.89 26.71 11.41
C ALA A 534 -15.55 27.26 10.89
N VAL A 535 -15.19 28.49 11.24
CA VAL A 535 -13.89 29.09 10.88
C VAL A 535 -12.74 28.34 11.56
N TYR A 536 -12.86 28.01 12.84
CA TYR A 536 -11.85 27.20 13.54
C TYR A 536 -11.67 25.82 12.92
N LEU A 537 -12.77 25.12 12.64
CA LEU A 537 -12.76 23.84 11.94
C LEU A 537 -12.15 23.96 10.53
N ARG A 538 -12.32 25.10 9.85
CA ARG A 538 -11.73 25.30 8.54
C ARG A 538 -10.23 25.53 8.60
N VAL A 539 -9.80 26.52 9.38
CA VAL A 539 -8.41 26.99 9.45
C VAL A 539 -7.54 25.95 10.15
N PHE A 540 -7.94 25.48 11.32
CA PHE A 540 -7.16 24.54 12.12
C PHE A 540 -7.52 23.08 11.87
N GLY A 541 -8.69 22.79 11.29
CA GLY A 541 -9.18 21.42 11.09
C GLY A 541 -9.84 20.81 12.33
N ARG A 542 -9.58 21.37 13.51
CA ARG A 542 -10.05 20.92 14.83
C ARG A 542 -10.40 22.12 15.69
N LEU A 543 -11.12 21.88 16.77
CA LEU A 543 -11.20 22.85 17.86
C LEU A 543 -9.85 22.90 18.57
N ILE A 544 -9.42 24.13 18.84
CA ILE A 544 -8.14 24.47 19.47
C ILE A 544 -8.20 24.16 20.97
N TYR A 545 -7.06 23.90 21.62
CA TYR A 545 -7.02 23.73 23.07
C TYR A 545 -7.42 25.01 23.81
N GLN A 546 -7.88 24.90 25.06
CA GLN A 546 -8.41 26.05 25.82
C GLN A 546 -7.38 27.16 26.01
N GLU A 547 -6.12 26.81 26.28
CA GLU A 547 -5.01 27.76 26.46
C GLU A 547 -4.68 28.51 25.16
N GLU A 548 -4.54 27.77 24.07
CA GLU A 548 -4.35 28.31 22.72
C GLU A 548 -5.53 29.23 22.33
N ARG A 549 -6.77 28.86 22.69
CA ARG A 549 -7.96 29.67 22.43
C ARG A 549 -7.98 30.96 23.26
N ALA A 550 -7.47 30.94 24.49
CA ALA A 550 -7.37 32.13 25.33
C ALA A 550 -6.51 33.23 24.67
N LEU A 551 -5.46 32.86 23.93
CA LEU A 551 -4.62 33.79 23.17
C LEU A 551 -5.38 34.47 22.00
N LEU A 552 -6.40 33.80 21.45
CA LEU A 552 -7.19 34.27 20.30
C LEU A 552 -8.49 34.96 20.69
N SER A 553 -8.85 34.97 21.98
CA SER A 553 -10.08 35.57 22.53
C SER A 553 -10.32 36.99 22.03
N LYS A 554 -9.27 37.83 21.99
CA LYS A 554 -9.34 39.22 21.49
C LYS A 554 -9.96 39.31 20.09
N TYR A 555 -9.61 38.39 19.21
CA TYR A 555 -10.10 38.36 17.84
C TYR A 555 -11.49 37.73 17.73
N GLU A 556 -11.83 36.78 18.61
CA GLU A 556 -13.20 36.26 18.72
C GLU A 556 -14.17 37.37 19.14
N ASP A 557 -13.79 38.19 20.13
CA ASP A 557 -14.62 39.29 20.61
C ASP A 557 -14.78 40.38 19.55
N GLN A 558 -13.71 40.72 18.82
CA GLN A 558 -13.78 41.63 17.68
C GLN A 558 -14.72 41.12 16.57
N PHE A 559 -14.71 39.82 16.29
CA PHE A 559 -15.61 39.21 15.31
C PHE A 559 -17.06 39.19 15.82
N ARG A 560 -17.29 38.87 17.10
CA ARG A 560 -18.62 38.89 17.73
C ARG A 560 -19.25 40.28 17.76
N ASN A 561 -18.43 41.30 17.94
CA ASN A 561 -18.86 42.71 17.89
C ASN A 561 -19.08 43.22 16.45
N GLY A 562 -18.80 42.41 15.43
CA GLY A 562 -18.95 42.78 14.02
C GLY A 562 -17.88 43.75 13.50
N ALA A 563 -16.79 43.95 14.24
CA ALA A 563 -15.70 44.85 13.84
C ALA A 563 -14.84 44.28 12.70
N ILE A 564 -14.86 42.95 12.52
CA ILE A 564 -14.01 42.21 11.57
C ILE A 564 -14.90 41.31 10.71
N SER A 565 -14.63 41.26 9.40
CA SER A 565 -15.32 40.36 8.46
C SER A 565 -14.86 38.90 8.60
N VAL A 566 -15.56 37.94 7.97
CA VAL A 566 -15.11 36.53 7.99
C VAL A 566 -13.73 36.39 7.34
N ARG A 567 -13.47 37.15 6.26
CA ARG A 567 -12.17 37.17 5.58
C ARG A 567 -11.06 37.66 6.51
N ASP A 568 -11.28 38.78 7.18
CA ASP A 568 -10.27 39.38 8.05
C ASP A 568 -10.06 38.52 9.30
N PHE A 569 -11.10 37.85 9.81
CA PHE A 569 -10.99 36.89 10.89
C PHE A 569 -10.14 35.67 10.47
N VAL A 570 -10.37 35.11 9.27
CA VAL A 570 -9.52 34.04 8.70
C VAL A 570 -8.08 34.52 8.52
N ARG A 571 -7.86 35.77 8.06
CA ARG A 571 -6.53 36.37 7.89
C ARG A 571 -5.78 36.41 9.23
N VAL A 572 -6.41 36.92 10.27
CA VAL A 572 -5.78 37.05 11.60
C VAL A 572 -5.45 35.67 12.18
N LEU A 573 -6.38 34.70 12.06
CA LEU A 573 -6.13 33.34 12.54
C LEU A 573 -4.97 32.67 11.80
N ALA A 574 -4.86 32.84 10.47
CA ALA A 574 -3.76 32.30 9.69
C ALA A 574 -2.40 32.99 10.01
N LYS A 575 -2.42 34.25 10.44
CA LYS A 575 -1.23 34.98 10.92
C LYS A 575 -0.87 34.69 12.38
N SER A 576 -1.70 33.96 13.12
CA SER A 576 -1.42 33.65 14.52
C SER A 576 -0.17 32.77 14.70
N SER A 577 0.50 32.91 15.84
CA SER A 577 1.63 32.04 16.23
C SER A 577 1.23 30.57 16.34
N ILE A 578 0.00 30.29 16.77
CA ILE A 578 -0.54 28.92 16.87
C ILE A 578 -0.61 28.28 15.48
N PHE A 579 -1.16 28.99 14.48
CA PHE A 579 -1.23 28.46 13.13
C PHE A 579 0.17 28.24 12.52
N ARG A 580 1.09 29.17 12.77
CA ARG A 580 2.49 29.09 12.32
C ARG A 580 3.23 27.90 12.92
N SER A 581 3.14 27.69 14.24
CA SER A 581 3.79 26.56 14.91
C SER A 581 3.23 25.20 14.45
N LEU A 582 1.95 25.14 14.09
CA LEU A 582 1.33 23.92 13.58
C LEU A 582 1.70 23.60 12.12
N TYR A 583 1.69 24.61 11.24
CA TYR A 583 1.67 24.38 9.79
C TYR A 583 2.80 25.02 8.99
N TRP A 584 3.61 25.88 9.61
CA TRP A 584 4.73 26.54 8.94
C TRP A 584 6.08 25.99 9.42
N GLU A 585 6.32 26.02 10.74
CA GLU A 585 7.62 25.68 11.35
C GLU A 585 8.06 24.22 11.18
N PRO A 586 7.19 23.20 11.33
CA PRO A 586 7.63 21.80 11.25
C PRO A 586 7.78 21.29 9.82
N PHE A 587 7.36 22.05 8.81
CA PHE A 587 7.27 21.58 7.43
C PHE A 587 8.29 22.22 6.49
N TYR A 588 8.64 21.46 5.45
CA TYR A 588 9.34 22.02 4.29
C TYR A 588 8.50 23.14 3.66
N ILE A 589 9.15 24.25 3.27
CA ILE A 589 8.48 25.47 2.80
C ILE A 589 7.41 25.19 1.73
N CYS A 590 7.73 24.41 0.69
CA CYS A 590 6.74 24.09 -0.35
C CYS A 590 5.57 23.23 0.16
N LYS A 591 5.80 22.36 1.14
CA LYS A 591 4.74 21.58 1.79
C LYS A 591 3.83 22.49 2.62
N ALA A 592 4.41 23.42 3.35
CA ALA A 592 3.67 24.40 4.13
C ALA A 592 2.81 25.28 3.20
N ILE A 593 3.39 25.82 2.12
CA ILE A 593 2.67 26.61 1.11
C ILE A 593 1.50 25.80 0.53
N GLU A 594 1.75 24.56 0.09
CA GLU A 594 0.72 23.69 -0.48
C GLU A 594 -0.43 23.44 0.51
N TYR A 595 -0.12 23.15 1.78
CA TYR A 595 -1.15 22.90 2.80
C TYR A 595 -1.94 24.17 3.15
N ILE A 596 -1.27 25.30 3.32
CA ILE A 596 -1.91 26.59 3.62
C ILE A 596 -2.81 27.01 2.47
N HIS A 597 -2.34 26.87 1.23
CA HIS A 597 -3.14 27.11 0.02
C HIS A 597 -4.40 26.23 -0.01
N ASN A 598 -4.26 24.93 0.28
CA ASN A 598 -5.39 24.00 0.41
C ASN A 598 -6.42 24.44 1.47
N ARG A 599 -5.98 25.04 2.59
CA ARG A 599 -6.85 25.51 3.68
C ARG A 599 -7.51 26.86 3.40
N LEU A 600 -6.82 27.81 2.79
CA LEU A 600 -7.39 29.13 2.52
C LEU A 600 -8.22 29.17 1.24
N ILE A 601 -7.73 28.61 0.14
CA ILE A 601 -8.41 28.68 -1.16
C ILE A 601 -9.36 27.48 -1.38
N GLY A 602 -9.14 26.36 -0.70
CA GLY A 602 -9.98 25.17 -0.83
C GLY A 602 -9.63 24.26 -2.01
N ARG A 603 -8.44 24.40 -2.58
CA ARG A 603 -7.90 23.51 -3.61
C ARG A 603 -6.38 23.38 -3.49
N PRO A 604 -5.78 22.32 -4.05
CA PRO A 604 -4.33 22.26 -4.21
C PRO A 604 -3.87 23.24 -5.29
N THR A 605 -2.56 23.49 -5.33
CA THR A 605 -1.99 24.32 -6.40
C THR A 605 -2.17 23.63 -7.76
N TYR A 606 -2.36 24.44 -8.81
CA TYR A 606 -2.53 23.93 -10.17
C TYR A 606 -1.23 23.39 -10.73
N GLY A 607 -0.09 23.95 -10.38
CA GLY A 607 1.17 23.57 -10.96
C GLY A 607 2.32 24.42 -10.47
N ARG A 608 3.43 24.33 -11.20
CA ARG A 608 4.71 24.87 -10.74
C ARG A 608 4.76 26.40 -10.72
N GLN A 609 4.04 27.08 -11.62
CA GLN A 609 4.04 28.55 -11.65
C GLN A 609 3.46 29.16 -10.36
N GLU A 610 2.32 28.65 -9.91
CA GLU A 610 1.60 29.15 -8.73
C GLU A 610 2.43 28.95 -7.46
N ILE A 611 2.97 27.75 -7.24
CA ILE A 611 3.80 27.50 -6.05
C ILE A 611 5.12 28.29 -6.08
N ASN A 612 5.74 28.47 -7.25
CA ASN A 612 6.93 29.31 -7.39
C ASN A 612 6.65 30.79 -7.06
N GLN A 613 5.46 31.30 -7.41
CA GLN A 613 5.06 32.67 -7.10
C GLN A 613 5.00 32.87 -5.59
N TYR A 614 4.30 31.99 -4.87
CA TYR A 614 4.25 32.04 -3.40
C TYR A 614 5.62 31.83 -2.76
N PHE A 615 6.43 30.91 -3.29
CA PHE A 615 7.80 30.69 -2.81
C PHE A 615 8.67 31.96 -2.94
N ASN A 616 8.57 32.67 -4.07
CA ASN A 616 9.29 33.93 -4.28
C ASN A 616 8.83 35.03 -3.32
N THR A 617 7.52 35.11 -3.02
CA THR A 617 7.00 36.04 -2.01
C THR A 617 7.53 35.70 -0.63
N VAL A 618 7.52 34.43 -0.24
CA VAL A 618 8.11 33.98 1.03
C VAL A 618 9.59 34.35 1.11
N TYR A 619 10.35 34.10 0.05
CA TYR A 619 11.78 34.41 0.02
C TYR A 619 12.08 35.91 0.14
N LYS A 620 11.29 36.78 -0.51
CA LYS A 620 11.53 38.22 -0.54
C LYS A 620 10.90 38.99 0.63
N LYS A 621 9.69 38.61 1.04
CA LYS A 621 8.82 39.37 1.92
C LYS A 621 8.43 38.62 3.19
N GLY A 622 8.49 37.30 3.17
CA GLY A 622 8.23 36.44 4.33
C GLY A 622 6.82 35.85 4.37
N TYR A 623 6.50 35.26 5.54
CA TYR A 623 5.30 34.46 5.75
C TYR A 623 4.00 35.28 5.72
N TYR A 624 3.97 36.43 6.41
CA TYR A 624 2.75 37.22 6.57
C TYR A 624 2.23 37.75 5.23
N ASP A 625 3.14 38.25 4.39
CA ASP A 625 2.83 38.76 3.05
C ASP A 625 2.35 37.65 2.10
N MET A 626 2.79 36.41 2.31
CA MET A 626 2.28 35.26 1.55
C MET A 626 0.82 34.96 1.92
N ILE A 627 0.47 35.03 3.21
CA ILE A 627 -0.94 34.88 3.67
C ILE A 627 -1.81 36.00 3.09
N ASP A 628 -1.32 37.25 3.10
CA ASP A 628 -2.04 38.37 2.51
C ASP A 628 -2.23 38.18 1.01
N GLN A 629 -1.18 37.78 0.28
CA GLN A 629 -1.28 37.49 -1.15
C GLN A 629 -2.30 36.40 -1.48
N ILE A 630 -2.45 35.37 -0.63
CA ILE A 630 -3.46 34.32 -0.83
C ILE A 630 -4.88 34.86 -0.61
N ILE A 631 -5.10 35.62 0.47
CA ILE A 631 -6.44 36.09 0.87
C ILE A 631 -6.91 37.26 0.00
N GLU A 632 -5.99 38.08 -0.50
CA GLU A 632 -6.25 39.18 -1.45
C GLU A 632 -6.28 38.73 -2.91
N SER A 633 -6.09 37.43 -3.16
CA SER A 633 -6.19 36.89 -4.52
C SER A 633 -7.60 37.07 -5.09
N SER A 634 -7.69 37.34 -6.40
CA SER A 634 -8.98 37.45 -7.09
C SER A 634 -9.81 36.18 -6.96
N GLU A 635 -9.18 35.00 -6.94
CA GLU A 635 -9.88 33.74 -6.74
C GLU A 635 -10.52 33.64 -5.35
N TYR A 636 -9.85 34.09 -4.28
CA TYR A 636 -10.42 34.10 -2.94
C TYR A 636 -11.61 35.06 -2.87
N ILE A 637 -11.45 36.28 -3.39
CA ILE A 637 -12.49 37.32 -3.39
C ILE A 637 -13.73 36.86 -4.18
N GLU A 638 -13.56 36.28 -5.37
CA GLU A 638 -14.69 35.81 -6.19
C GLU A 638 -15.40 34.58 -5.60
N SER A 639 -14.68 33.69 -4.91
CA SER A 639 -15.25 32.43 -4.42
C SER A 639 -15.86 32.53 -3.01
N PHE A 640 -15.27 33.34 -2.14
CA PHE A 640 -15.71 33.47 -0.74
C PHE A 640 -16.13 34.91 -0.39
N GLY A 641 -15.47 35.91 -0.97
CA GLY A 641 -15.66 37.31 -0.58
C GLY A 641 -15.40 37.51 0.91
N ASP A 642 -16.21 38.37 1.54
CA ASP A 642 -15.99 38.81 2.92
C ASP A 642 -16.87 38.06 3.92
N ASN A 643 -17.86 37.30 3.42
CA ASN A 643 -18.96 36.76 4.21
C ASN A 643 -18.97 35.23 4.30
N ILE A 644 -18.25 34.52 3.42
CA ILE A 644 -18.31 33.06 3.34
C ILE A 644 -17.07 32.45 4.01
N VAL A 645 -17.29 31.45 4.87
CA VAL A 645 -16.19 30.66 5.42
C VAL A 645 -15.58 29.79 4.32
N PRO A 646 -14.25 29.78 4.13
CA PRO A 646 -13.63 28.93 3.12
C PRO A 646 -14.03 27.45 3.27
N TYR A 647 -14.19 26.75 2.17
CA TYR A 647 -14.56 25.33 2.16
C TYR A 647 -13.76 24.57 1.10
N GLU A 648 -13.69 23.24 1.21
CA GLU A 648 -12.99 22.41 0.23
C GLU A 648 -13.74 22.41 -1.10
N ARG A 649 -13.16 23.07 -2.11
CA ARG A 649 -13.73 23.25 -3.46
C ARG A 649 -13.26 22.17 -4.42
N TYR A 650 -12.00 21.75 -4.33
CA TYR A 650 -11.40 20.74 -5.21
C TYR A 650 -10.58 19.72 -4.43
N ILE A 651 -10.50 18.53 -5.01
CA ILE A 651 -9.74 17.39 -4.52
C ILE A 651 -8.93 16.79 -5.66
N THR A 652 -7.82 16.15 -5.32
CA THR A 652 -7.04 15.38 -6.29
C THR A 652 -7.74 14.06 -6.60
N PRO A 653 -7.54 13.48 -7.80
CA PRO A 653 -8.04 12.14 -8.14
C PRO A 653 -7.71 11.08 -7.08
N PHE A 654 -6.49 11.11 -6.52
CA PHE A 654 -6.09 10.22 -5.43
C PHE A 654 -6.97 10.36 -4.19
N ASN A 655 -7.22 11.58 -3.72
CA ASN A 655 -8.04 11.84 -2.54
C ASN A 655 -9.53 11.54 -2.80
N PHE A 656 -10.02 11.72 -4.03
CA PHE A 656 -11.36 11.31 -4.43
C PHE A 656 -11.52 9.79 -4.36
N ALA A 657 -10.57 9.05 -4.92
CA ALA A 657 -10.55 7.59 -4.88
C ALA A 657 -10.54 7.06 -3.44
N LEU A 658 -9.72 7.66 -2.55
CA LEU A 658 -9.69 7.29 -1.13
C LEU A 658 -11.04 7.43 -0.43
N ARG A 659 -11.86 8.42 -0.81
CA ARG A 659 -13.19 8.64 -0.22
C ARG A 659 -14.26 7.72 -0.82
N ASN A 660 -14.18 7.42 -2.11
CA ASN A 660 -15.25 6.74 -2.84
C ASN A 660 -15.05 5.22 -3.01
N LEU A 661 -13.81 4.71 -3.03
CA LEU A 661 -13.56 3.26 -3.20
C LEU A 661 -14.20 2.42 -2.08
N PHE A 662 -14.47 3.00 -0.91
CA PHE A 662 -15.23 2.34 0.16
C PHE A 662 -16.74 2.24 -0.13
N ASN A 663 -17.30 3.12 -0.97
CA ASN A 663 -18.72 3.11 -1.34
C ASN A 663 -19.02 2.16 -2.52
N ASP A 664 -18.06 1.81 -3.37
CA ASP A 664 -18.31 0.84 -4.46
C ASP A 664 -18.61 -0.57 -3.93
N ASN A 665 -18.12 -0.94 -2.74
CA ASN A 665 -18.55 -2.15 -2.04
C ASN A 665 -20.03 -2.12 -1.59
N SER A 666 -20.73 -0.99 -1.71
CA SER A 666 -22.19 -0.88 -1.44
C SER A 666 -23.05 -0.94 -2.71
N ILE A 667 -22.43 -0.93 -3.90
CA ILE A 667 -23.09 -1.23 -5.17
C ILE A 667 -23.13 -2.76 -5.40
N ASP A 668 -22.55 -3.55 -4.49
CA ASP A 668 -22.61 -5.01 -4.43
C ASP A 668 -23.95 -5.58 -3.92
N LYS A 669 -25.06 -4.97 -4.34
CA LYS A 669 -26.29 -5.71 -4.62
C LYS A 669 -26.92 -5.19 -5.91
N LYS A 670 -26.29 -5.49 -7.04
CA LYS A 670 -26.96 -5.87 -8.29
C LYS A 670 -26.00 -6.51 -9.32
N PRO A 671 -25.45 -7.71 -9.05
CA PRO A 671 -25.11 -8.64 -10.13
C PRO A 671 -26.39 -9.31 -10.65
N SER A 672 -27.47 -8.56 -10.85
CA SER A 672 -28.78 -9.05 -11.28
C SER A 672 -29.51 -8.04 -12.17
N GLN A 673 -28.75 -7.31 -13.00
CA GLN A 673 -29.31 -6.49 -14.09
C GLN A 673 -28.89 -6.97 -15.49
N LEU A 674 -28.13 -8.07 -15.58
CA LEU A 674 -27.91 -8.80 -16.84
C LEU A 674 -28.83 -10.03 -17.00
N LEU A 675 -29.59 -10.41 -15.97
CA LEU A 675 -30.71 -11.32 -16.11
C LEU A 675 -32.00 -10.50 -16.02
N ASN A 676 -32.57 -10.18 -17.18
CA ASN A 676 -34.00 -9.94 -17.28
C ASN A 676 -34.69 -11.22 -16.77
N ASN A 677 -34.96 -11.33 -15.47
CA ASN A 677 -35.85 -12.34 -14.93
C ASN A 677 -37.28 -12.00 -15.36
N LYS A 678 -37.58 -12.30 -16.63
CA LYS A 678 -38.92 -12.66 -17.08
C LYS A 678 -39.16 -14.14 -16.77
N ASN A 679 -38.91 -14.56 -15.54
CA ASN A 679 -39.42 -15.84 -15.04
C ASN A 679 -40.50 -15.51 -14.02
N LYS A 680 -41.76 -15.61 -14.43
CA LYS A 680 -42.89 -15.60 -13.50
C LYS A 680 -42.92 -16.95 -12.81
N ASP A 681 -42.20 -17.07 -11.70
CA ASP A 681 -42.21 -18.26 -10.85
C ASP A 681 -43.52 -18.32 -10.06
N PHE A 682 -44.02 -19.54 -9.82
CA PHE A 682 -45.22 -19.84 -9.02
C PHE A 682 -45.19 -19.19 -7.61
N ILE A 683 -43.99 -18.86 -7.12
CA ILE A 683 -43.72 -18.21 -5.85
C ILE A 683 -44.35 -16.82 -5.80
N VAL A 684 -44.34 -16.07 -6.91
CA VAL A 684 -44.93 -14.71 -6.99
C VAL A 684 -46.46 -14.73 -6.91
N LEU A 685 -47.10 -15.85 -7.26
CA LEU A 685 -48.54 -16.06 -7.06
C LEU A 685 -48.86 -16.37 -5.59
N SER A 686 -47.93 -16.98 -4.85
CA SER A 686 -48.08 -17.32 -3.43
C SER A 686 -47.76 -16.16 -2.48
N ASP A 687 -47.00 -15.17 -2.94
CA ASP A 687 -46.56 -14.07 -2.08
C ASP A 687 -47.72 -13.15 -1.68
N ILE A 688 -47.94 -13.07 -0.37
CA ILE A 688 -48.98 -12.25 0.24
C ILE A 688 -48.60 -10.77 0.08
N LYS A 689 -49.37 -10.05 -0.74
CA LYS A 689 -49.10 -8.63 -1.08
C LYS A 689 -49.39 -7.63 0.04
N GLU A 690 -50.15 -8.03 1.06
CA GLU A 690 -50.59 -7.14 2.13
C GLU A 690 -49.64 -7.16 3.33
N LYS A 691 -49.25 -5.97 3.82
CA LYS A 691 -48.56 -5.83 5.12
C LYS A 691 -49.53 -6.18 6.25
N ARG A 692 -49.31 -7.32 6.90
CA ARG A 692 -50.16 -7.79 8.01
C ARG A 692 -49.70 -7.17 9.33
N SER A 693 -50.63 -6.55 10.05
CA SER A 693 -50.43 -6.12 11.43
C SER A 693 -50.69 -7.29 12.41
N LEU A 694 -50.20 -7.18 13.65
CA LEU A 694 -50.45 -8.21 14.67
C LEU A 694 -51.94 -8.50 14.87
N ASN A 695 -52.79 -7.47 14.75
CA ASN A 695 -54.24 -7.61 14.83
C ASN A 695 -54.83 -8.43 13.67
N SER A 696 -54.31 -8.27 12.45
CA SER A 696 -54.77 -9.05 11.31
C SER A 696 -54.31 -10.51 11.39
N ILE A 697 -53.13 -10.75 11.96
CA ILE A 697 -52.63 -12.10 12.27
C ILE A 697 -53.52 -12.75 13.33
N ASN A 698 -53.79 -12.07 14.45
CA ASN A 698 -54.60 -12.61 15.54
C ASN A 698 -56.05 -12.93 15.11
N LYS A 699 -56.67 -12.11 14.25
CA LYS A 699 -57.99 -12.41 13.69
C LYS A 699 -57.99 -13.67 12.84
N ARG A 700 -56.94 -13.88 12.03
CA ARG A 700 -56.79 -15.07 11.19
C ARG A 700 -56.46 -16.32 11.99
N ILE A 701 -55.72 -16.19 13.09
CA ILE A 701 -55.47 -17.32 14.02
C ILE A 701 -56.77 -17.76 14.69
N LYS A 702 -57.63 -16.82 15.10
CA LYS A 702 -58.89 -17.10 15.80
C LYS A 702 -60.07 -17.47 14.88
N GLN A 703 -59.85 -17.67 13.58
CA GLN A 703 -60.93 -17.95 12.64
C GLN A 703 -61.45 -19.38 12.76
N GLY A 704 -62.75 -19.58 12.54
CA GLY A 704 -63.39 -20.90 12.55
C GLY A 704 -64.00 -21.28 13.89
N VAL A 705 -64.35 -22.56 14.02
CA VAL A 705 -64.83 -23.15 15.28
C VAL A 705 -63.67 -23.21 16.27
N SER A 706 -63.97 -23.10 17.57
CA SER A 706 -62.96 -23.11 18.63
C SER A 706 -62.09 -24.37 18.58
N SER A 707 -60.81 -24.21 18.93
CA SER A 707 -59.85 -25.33 19.03
C SER A 707 -60.22 -26.35 20.12
N GLN A 708 -61.19 -26.01 20.99
CA GLN A 708 -61.67 -26.93 22.02
C GLN A 708 -62.22 -28.22 21.42
N ARG A 709 -62.83 -28.16 20.23
CA ARG A 709 -63.34 -29.35 19.51
C ARG A 709 -62.25 -30.41 19.31
N ASP A 710 -61.04 -29.97 18.94
CA ASP A 710 -59.93 -30.88 18.63
C ASP A 710 -59.21 -31.34 19.91
N GLN A 711 -59.48 -30.70 21.05
CA GLN A 711 -58.83 -30.93 22.34
C GLN A 711 -59.71 -31.71 23.34
N VAL A 712 -60.93 -32.13 22.95
CA VAL A 712 -61.82 -32.88 23.85
C VAL A 712 -61.27 -34.29 24.09
N LYS A 713 -61.08 -34.65 25.37
CA LYS A 713 -60.75 -36.01 25.80
C LYS A 713 -62.02 -36.79 26.10
N VAL A 714 -62.24 -37.89 25.37
CA VAL A 714 -63.37 -38.81 25.60
C VAL A 714 -62.93 -39.94 26.53
N PHE A 715 -63.72 -40.21 27.58
CA PHE A 715 -63.47 -41.28 28.53
C PHE A 715 -64.34 -42.50 28.18
N GLN A 716 -63.71 -43.67 28.01
CA GLN A 716 -64.37 -44.93 27.65
C GLN A 716 -63.90 -46.06 28.56
N VAL A 717 -64.80 -46.97 28.91
CA VAL A 717 -64.49 -48.18 29.68
C VAL A 717 -64.25 -49.36 28.72
N ASN A 718 -63.05 -49.94 28.78
CA ASN A 718 -62.63 -51.15 28.08
C ASN A 718 -62.34 -52.25 29.12
N ASN A 719 -62.39 -53.52 28.70
CA ASN A 719 -62.23 -54.67 29.59
C ASN A 719 -60.81 -54.81 30.21
N LEU A 720 -59.80 -54.08 29.72
CA LEU A 720 -58.39 -54.15 30.16
C LEU A 720 -57.94 -53.01 31.09
N ILE A 721 -58.88 -52.22 31.63
CA ILE A 721 -58.57 -50.98 32.35
C ILE A 721 -58.12 -51.21 33.79
N SER A 722 -57.10 -50.47 34.22
CA SER A 722 -56.60 -50.46 35.61
C SER A 722 -57.60 -49.84 36.59
N GLN A 723 -57.56 -50.26 37.87
CA GLN A 723 -58.47 -49.71 38.89
C GLN A 723 -58.33 -48.19 39.07
N GLN A 724 -57.12 -47.65 38.87
CA GLN A 724 -56.85 -46.21 38.93
C GLN A 724 -57.52 -45.44 37.78
N GLU A 725 -57.49 -45.97 36.56
CA GLU A 725 -58.17 -45.37 35.42
C GLU A 725 -59.69 -45.45 35.54
N LYS A 726 -60.24 -46.54 36.10
CA LYS A 726 -61.68 -46.60 36.45
C LYS A 726 -62.07 -45.49 37.43
N TYR A 727 -61.22 -45.22 38.42
CA TYR A 727 -61.45 -44.10 39.35
C TYR A 727 -61.40 -42.73 38.65
N GLN A 728 -60.52 -42.55 37.65
CA GLN A 728 -60.49 -41.33 36.83
C GLN A 728 -61.75 -41.18 35.96
N ILE A 729 -62.26 -42.28 35.39
CA ILE A 729 -63.51 -42.28 34.63
C ILE A 729 -64.69 -41.93 35.55
N LEU A 730 -64.76 -42.55 36.73
CA LEU A 730 -65.76 -42.24 37.75
C LEU A 730 -65.73 -40.76 38.13
N ARG A 731 -64.55 -40.20 38.37
CA ARG A 731 -64.38 -38.76 38.62
C ARG A 731 -64.78 -37.90 37.43
N ALA A 732 -64.49 -38.33 36.20
CA ALA A 732 -64.93 -37.63 34.99
C ALA A 732 -66.46 -37.63 34.85
N ILE A 733 -67.14 -38.71 35.22
CA ILE A 733 -68.60 -38.79 35.24
C ILE A 733 -69.18 -37.79 36.23
N TYR A 734 -68.62 -37.68 37.44
CA TYR A 734 -69.04 -36.66 38.40
C TYR A 734 -68.89 -35.24 37.87
N ARG A 735 -67.75 -34.94 37.22
CA ARG A 735 -67.52 -33.63 36.61
C ARG A 735 -68.47 -33.33 35.46
N GLN A 736 -68.86 -34.33 34.68
CA GLN A 736 -69.79 -34.13 33.58
C GLN A 736 -71.22 -33.88 34.08
N ILE A 737 -71.68 -34.69 35.03
CA ILE A 737 -73.07 -34.64 35.52
C ILE A 737 -73.27 -33.45 36.46
N PHE A 738 -72.30 -33.16 37.33
CA PHE A 738 -72.42 -32.11 38.34
C PHE A 738 -71.65 -30.81 38.01
N GLU A 739 -70.99 -30.75 36.84
CA GLU A 739 -70.07 -29.69 36.38
C GLU A 739 -68.84 -29.45 37.27
N ARG A 740 -68.72 -30.15 38.42
CA ARG A 740 -67.64 -30.03 39.40
C ARG A 740 -67.44 -31.32 40.19
N ASP A 741 -66.33 -31.44 40.91
CA ASP A 741 -66.06 -32.56 41.81
C ASP A 741 -66.99 -32.51 43.05
N LEU A 742 -67.40 -33.67 43.59
CA LEU A 742 -68.43 -33.81 44.64
C LEU A 742 -68.07 -33.16 45.99
N ASN A 743 -66.77 -33.09 46.32
CA ASN A 743 -66.22 -32.77 47.64
C ASN A 743 -66.75 -31.47 48.29
N THR A 744 -67.34 -30.56 47.50
CA THR A 744 -67.74 -29.22 47.94
C THR A 744 -69.21 -29.12 48.38
N PHE A 745 -70.05 -30.09 48.02
CA PHE A 745 -71.51 -29.99 48.24
C PHE A 745 -72.19 -31.28 48.74
N THR A 746 -71.40 -32.34 48.93
CA THR A 746 -71.81 -33.56 49.66
C THR A 746 -71.33 -33.53 51.10
N ILE A 747 -72.12 -34.07 52.03
CA ILE A 747 -71.77 -34.16 53.46
C ILE A 747 -70.91 -35.42 53.76
N GLY A 748 -70.88 -36.41 52.85
CA GLY A 748 -70.08 -37.66 52.96
C GLY A 748 -70.26 -38.60 51.76
N ASP A 749 -70.09 -39.92 51.97
CA ASP A 749 -70.11 -40.96 50.94
C ASP A 749 -71.53 -41.34 50.42
N GLU A 750 -72.29 -40.36 49.91
CA GLU A 750 -73.66 -40.58 49.38
C GLU A 750 -73.72 -41.62 48.25
N PHE A 751 -72.63 -41.73 47.48
CA PHE A 751 -72.52 -42.64 46.34
C PHE A 751 -71.60 -43.84 46.58
N TYR A 752 -71.17 -44.11 47.82
CA TYR A 752 -70.25 -45.21 48.15
C TYR A 752 -70.60 -46.54 47.47
N ASN A 753 -71.89 -46.91 47.53
CA ASN A 753 -72.38 -48.15 46.97
C ASN A 753 -72.27 -48.18 45.44
N LEU A 754 -72.54 -47.05 44.76
CA LEU A 754 -72.40 -46.93 43.31
C LEU A 754 -70.93 -46.94 42.89
N GLU A 755 -70.07 -46.28 43.65
CA GLU A 755 -68.62 -46.27 43.41
C GLU A 755 -68.07 -47.69 43.49
N LYS A 756 -68.41 -48.43 44.54
CA LYS A 756 -67.98 -49.81 44.74
C LYS A 756 -68.47 -50.71 43.59
N SER A 757 -69.76 -50.66 43.25
CA SER A 757 -70.32 -51.47 42.15
C SER A 757 -69.74 -51.12 40.78
N PHE A 758 -69.34 -49.87 40.54
CA PHE A 758 -68.65 -49.50 39.30
C PHE A 758 -67.21 -50.00 39.25
N LEU A 759 -66.47 -49.91 40.36
CA LEU A 759 -65.11 -50.41 40.44
C LEU A 759 -65.04 -51.94 40.27
N THR A 760 -66.03 -52.67 40.78
CA THR A 760 -66.20 -54.13 40.56
C THR A 760 -66.75 -54.48 39.17
N SER A 761 -67.07 -53.50 38.32
CA SER A 761 -67.64 -53.69 36.98
C SER A 761 -69.01 -54.36 36.96
N GLU A 762 -69.81 -54.24 38.02
CA GLU A 762 -71.22 -54.67 38.03
C GLU A 762 -72.14 -53.65 37.31
N LEU A 763 -71.71 -52.39 37.20
CA LEU A 763 -72.45 -51.32 36.54
C LEU A 763 -71.72 -50.76 35.33
N ASN A 764 -72.45 -50.61 34.22
CA ASN A 764 -71.97 -49.91 33.03
C ASN A 764 -71.99 -48.40 33.25
N VAL A 765 -71.24 -47.64 32.44
CA VAL A 765 -71.20 -46.17 32.54
C VAL A 765 -72.60 -45.59 32.37
N GLN A 766 -73.38 -46.09 31.41
CA GLN A 766 -74.76 -45.67 31.20
C GLN A 766 -75.65 -45.86 32.43
N GLN A 767 -75.60 -47.03 33.06
CA GLN A 767 -76.39 -47.33 34.26
C GLN A 767 -75.95 -46.48 35.45
N LEU A 768 -74.65 -46.21 35.58
CA LEU A 768 -74.13 -45.33 36.62
C LEU A 768 -74.57 -43.87 36.39
N VAL A 769 -74.51 -43.38 35.15
CA VAL A 769 -74.99 -42.04 34.76
C VAL A 769 -76.49 -41.89 35.07
N GLU A 770 -77.31 -42.90 34.75
CA GLU A 770 -78.75 -42.91 35.07
C GLU A 770 -78.99 -42.86 36.58
N LYS A 771 -78.32 -43.72 37.36
CA LYS A 771 -78.44 -43.74 38.82
C LYS A 771 -78.01 -42.42 39.46
N LEU A 772 -76.92 -41.82 38.99
CA LEU A 772 -76.47 -40.50 39.47
C LEU A 772 -77.46 -39.39 39.11
N GLY A 773 -78.00 -39.38 37.89
CA GLY A 773 -78.99 -38.39 37.47
C GLY A 773 -80.34 -38.52 38.20
N SER A 774 -80.70 -39.73 38.64
CA SER A 774 -81.91 -39.99 39.44
C SER A 774 -81.74 -39.69 40.94
N SER A 775 -80.52 -39.37 41.39
CA SER A 775 -80.21 -39.17 42.80
C SER A 775 -80.89 -37.93 43.40
N GLY A 776 -81.10 -37.97 44.72
CA GLY A 776 -81.57 -36.81 45.49
C GLY A 776 -80.63 -35.61 45.39
N LEU A 777 -79.33 -35.84 45.18
CA LEU A 777 -78.33 -34.79 45.06
C LEU A 777 -78.41 -34.06 43.72
N TYR A 778 -78.60 -34.77 42.60
CA TYR A 778 -78.87 -34.11 41.31
C TYR A 778 -80.17 -33.30 41.38
N ARG A 779 -81.19 -33.81 42.08
CA ARG A 779 -82.43 -33.09 42.32
C ARG A 779 -82.21 -31.77 43.07
N LYS A 780 -81.36 -31.78 44.09
CA LYS A 780 -81.01 -30.59 44.88
C LYS A 780 -80.28 -29.52 44.06
N GLU A 781 -79.35 -29.93 43.18
CA GLU A 781 -78.51 -28.98 42.44
C GLU A 781 -79.18 -28.43 41.17
N PHE A 782 -79.82 -29.28 40.36
CA PHE A 782 -80.25 -28.89 39.00
C PHE A 782 -81.75 -28.94 38.77
N TYR A 783 -82.54 -29.51 39.70
CA TYR A 783 -84.00 -29.58 39.56
C TYR A 783 -84.73 -28.58 40.47
N GLN A 784 -84.43 -28.56 41.77
CA GLN A 784 -85.10 -27.68 42.74
C GLN A 784 -84.92 -26.17 42.49
N PRO A 785 -83.72 -25.65 42.14
CA PRO A 785 -83.53 -24.21 42.02
C PRO A 785 -83.98 -23.63 40.67
N TYR A 786 -84.38 -24.47 39.70
CA TYR A 786 -84.58 -24.07 38.32
C TYR A 786 -85.95 -24.47 37.77
N PRO A 787 -86.57 -23.67 36.88
CA PRO A 787 -87.82 -24.04 36.23
C PRO A 787 -87.61 -25.17 35.23
N ASN A 788 -88.66 -25.94 34.91
CA ASN A 788 -88.59 -27.11 34.01
C ASN A 788 -87.88 -26.82 32.68
N THR A 789 -88.06 -25.64 32.08
CA THR A 789 -87.38 -25.26 30.84
C THR A 789 -85.85 -25.19 31.00
N LYS A 790 -85.39 -24.65 32.13
CA LYS A 790 -83.96 -24.62 32.49
C LYS A 790 -83.45 -26.03 32.82
N VAL A 791 -84.27 -26.85 33.50
CA VAL A 791 -83.96 -28.26 33.77
C VAL A 791 -83.77 -29.03 32.46
N ILE A 792 -84.57 -28.75 31.42
CA ILE A 792 -84.45 -29.41 30.11
C ILE A 792 -83.11 -29.04 29.46
N GLU A 793 -82.73 -27.76 29.39
CA GLU A 793 -81.44 -27.38 28.79
C GLU A 793 -80.24 -27.95 29.55
N LEU A 794 -80.30 -27.99 30.89
CA LEU A 794 -79.27 -28.59 31.72
C LEU A 794 -79.23 -30.11 31.54
N GLY A 795 -80.39 -30.76 31.52
CA GLY A 795 -80.49 -32.20 31.26
C GLY A 795 -79.87 -32.59 29.91
N THR A 796 -80.24 -31.89 28.84
CA THR A 796 -79.62 -32.16 27.53
C THR A 796 -78.12 -31.80 27.52
N LYS A 797 -77.70 -30.80 28.30
CA LYS A 797 -76.28 -30.43 28.44
C LYS A 797 -75.49 -31.56 29.11
N HIS A 798 -75.92 -32.05 30.27
CA HIS A 798 -75.19 -33.06 31.05
C HIS A 798 -75.19 -34.43 30.38
N PHE A 799 -76.37 -34.91 29.96
CA PHE A 799 -76.55 -36.29 29.50
C PHE A 799 -76.35 -36.44 27.99
N LEU A 800 -76.76 -35.45 27.20
CA LEU A 800 -76.57 -35.49 25.75
C LEU A 800 -75.39 -34.64 25.28
N GLY A 801 -74.79 -33.77 26.09
CA GLY A 801 -73.67 -32.95 25.63
C GLY A 801 -74.08 -31.84 24.65
N ARG A 802 -75.38 -31.50 24.57
CA ARG A 802 -75.93 -30.50 23.62
C ARG A 802 -77.10 -29.69 24.19
N ALA A 803 -77.55 -28.69 23.43
CA ALA A 803 -78.77 -27.95 23.70
C ALA A 803 -80.01 -28.68 23.13
N PRO A 804 -81.24 -28.35 23.57
CA PRO A 804 -82.47 -28.79 22.92
C PRO A 804 -82.52 -28.35 21.45
N ASN A 805 -82.93 -29.25 20.56
CA ASN A 805 -82.88 -29.09 19.11
C ASN A 805 -83.98 -28.18 18.59
N ASN A 806 -85.23 -28.36 19.04
CA ASN A 806 -86.40 -27.65 18.54
C ASN A 806 -87.49 -27.52 19.62
N GLN A 807 -88.56 -26.80 19.28
CA GLN A 807 -89.68 -26.56 20.20
C GLN A 807 -90.44 -27.84 20.56
N ALA A 808 -90.52 -28.81 19.64
CA ALA A 808 -91.17 -30.10 19.89
C ALA A 808 -90.46 -30.90 20.99
N GLU A 809 -89.11 -30.92 20.98
CA GLU A 809 -88.31 -31.56 22.03
C GLU A 809 -88.53 -30.91 23.40
N ILE A 810 -88.59 -29.57 23.45
CA ILE A 810 -88.89 -28.83 24.69
C ILE A 810 -90.29 -29.19 25.21
N ARG A 811 -91.31 -29.22 24.33
CA ARG A 811 -92.69 -29.59 24.72
C ARG A 811 -92.77 -31.03 25.21
N TYR A 812 -92.11 -31.95 24.52
CA TYR A 812 -92.06 -33.37 24.87
C TYR A 812 -91.47 -33.57 26.27
N TYR A 813 -90.29 -32.99 26.54
CA TYR A 813 -89.67 -33.12 27.86
C TYR A 813 -90.40 -32.35 28.96
N ASN A 814 -91.03 -31.20 28.63
CA ASN A 814 -91.82 -30.47 29.62
C ASN A 814 -93.05 -31.29 30.06
N GLN A 815 -93.69 -32.00 29.14
CA GLN A 815 -94.80 -32.90 29.46
C GLN A 815 -94.34 -34.08 30.34
N ILE A 816 -93.18 -34.65 30.06
CA ILE A 816 -92.57 -35.70 30.89
C ILE A 816 -92.29 -35.19 32.30
N LEU A 817 -91.62 -34.03 32.42
CA LEU A 817 -91.28 -33.44 33.71
C LEU A 817 -92.54 -33.09 34.52
N ALA A 818 -93.61 -32.66 33.87
CA ALA A 818 -94.88 -32.34 34.52
C ALA A 818 -95.65 -33.57 35.01
N SER A 819 -95.56 -34.71 34.31
CA SER A 819 -96.34 -35.91 34.61
C SER A 819 -95.63 -36.92 35.50
N GLN A 820 -94.33 -37.15 35.30
CA GLN A 820 -93.59 -38.27 35.90
C GLN A 820 -92.33 -37.83 36.66
N GLY A 821 -91.97 -36.54 36.59
CA GLY A 821 -90.86 -35.95 37.34
C GLY A 821 -89.47 -36.26 36.77
N GLN A 822 -88.44 -35.94 37.56
CA GLN A 822 -87.04 -35.96 37.12
C GLN A 822 -86.50 -37.36 36.81
N SER A 823 -86.76 -38.37 37.66
CA SER A 823 -86.19 -39.71 37.48
C SER A 823 -86.55 -40.31 36.12
N TYR A 824 -87.82 -40.16 35.72
CA TYR A 824 -88.26 -40.60 34.41
C TYR A 824 -87.64 -39.75 33.28
N PHE A 825 -87.59 -38.42 33.42
CA PHE A 825 -86.91 -37.55 32.44
C PHE A 825 -85.46 -37.98 32.17
N ILE A 826 -84.69 -38.29 33.22
CA ILE A 826 -83.30 -38.76 33.07
C ILE A 826 -83.27 -40.12 32.36
N SER A 827 -84.13 -41.06 32.75
CA SER A 827 -84.22 -42.36 32.07
C SER A 827 -84.56 -42.20 30.58
N THR A 828 -85.40 -41.23 30.20
CA THR A 828 -85.71 -40.96 28.79
C THR A 828 -84.54 -40.39 28.01
N LEU A 829 -83.68 -39.57 28.64
CA LEU A 829 -82.48 -39.05 27.99
C LEU A 829 -81.43 -40.15 27.80
N VAL A 830 -81.16 -40.93 28.85
CA VAL A 830 -80.12 -41.97 28.85
C VAL A 830 -80.49 -43.16 27.98
N ASN A 831 -81.79 -43.52 27.92
CA ASN A 831 -82.28 -44.62 27.07
C ASN A 831 -82.70 -44.15 25.66
N SER A 832 -82.42 -42.89 25.30
CA SER A 832 -82.72 -42.39 23.96
C SER A 832 -81.85 -43.05 22.89
N LEU A 833 -82.39 -43.16 21.67
CA LEU A 833 -81.63 -43.65 20.51
C LEU A 833 -80.36 -42.80 20.27
N GLU A 834 -80.44 -41.50 20.53
CA GLU A 834 -79.30 -40.60 20.37
C GLU A 834 -78.18 -40.91 21.37
N TYR A 835 -78.51 -41.12 22.65
CA TYR A 835 -77.52 -41.46 23.67
C TYR A 835 -76.81 -42.77 23.30
N ASN A 836 -77.58 -43.78 22.88
CA ASN A 836 -77.02 -45.09 22.51
C ASN A 836 -76.13 -45.03 21.26
N MET A 837 -76.48 -44.22 20.24
CA MET A 837 -75.66 -44.09 19.03
C MET A 837 -74.33 -43.36 19.28
N ILE A 838 -74.28 -42.44 20.24
CA ILE A 838 -73.16 -41.52 20.40
C ILE A 838 -72.26 -41.91 21.56
N PHE A 839 -72.86 -42.29 22.68
CA PHE A 839 -72.13 -42.68 23.87
C PHE A 839 -72.14 -44.19 24.10
N GLY A 840 -73.26 -44.86 23.80
CA GLY A 840 -73.44 -46.28 24.13
C GLY A 840 -73.29 -46.54 25.63
N GLU A 841 -72.99 -47.79 25.99
CA GLU A 841 -72.97 -48.21 27.40
C GLU A 841 -71.70 -47.80 28.17
N ASN A 842 -70.60 -47.56 27.44
CA ASN A 842 -69.25 -47.54 28.01
C ASN A 842 -68.56 -46.17 27.96
N THR A 843 -69.17 -45.15 27.35
CA THR A 843 -68.51 -43.84 27.20
C THR A 843 -69.21 -42.76 28.02
N VAL A 844 -68.40 -41.87 28.60
CA VAL A 844 -68.90 -40.76 29.41
C VAL A 844 -69.40 -39.65 28.48
N PRO A 845 -70.58 -39.05 28.74
CA PRO A 845 -71.02 -37.89 27.99
C PRO A 845 -69.98 -36.77 27.97
N TYR A 846 -69.85 -36.08 26.85
CA TYR A 846 -68.89 -34.99 26.68
C TYR A 846 -69.50 -33.84 25.87
N HIS A 847 -68.85 -32.66 25.92
CA HIS A 847 -69.28 -31.49 25.15
C HIS A 847 -69.17 -31.75 23.64
N ARG A 848 -70.32 -31.73 22.94
CA ARG A 848 -70.40 -31.90 21.49
C ARG A 848 -70.56 -30.56 20.78
N PHE A 849 -70.04 -30.48 19.56
CA PHE A 849 -70.19 -29.33 18.65
C PHE A 849 -71.13 -29.68 17.48
N PRO A 850 -72.46 -29.65 17.66
CA PRO A 850 -73.42 -30.07 16.64
C PRO A 850 -73.49 -29.07 15.47
N THR A 851 -73.61 -29.56 14.24
CA THR A 851 -73.60 -28.70 13.03
C THR A 851 -74.94 -28.62 12.31
N LEU A 852 -75.70 -29.72 12.24
CA LEU A 852 -76.89 -29.82 11.38
C LEU A 852 -78.12 -29.01 11.88
N PRO A 853 -78.51 -29.05 13.17
CA PRO A 853 -79.70 -28.34 13.60
C PRO A 853 -79.46 -26.82 13.68
N ALA A 854 -80.38 -26.03 13.12
CA ALA A 854 -80.19 -24.63 12.75
C ALA A 854 -79.61 -23.71 13.84
N ALA A 855 -80.00 -23.88 15.11
CA ALA A 855 -79.52 -23.04 16.22
C ALA A 855 -78.71 -23.83 17.25
N ASN A 856 -78.40 -25.10 17.02
CA ASN A 856 -77.83 -25.94 18.07
C ASN A 856 -76.35 -25.60 18.34
N PHE A 857 -75.54 -25.31 17.31
CA PHE A 857 -74.16 -24.85 17.50
C PHE A 857 -74.04 -23.59 18.39
N PRO A 858 -74.68 -22.45 18.07
CA PRO A 858 -74.55 -21.25 18.90
C PRO A 858 -75.20 -21.41 20.28
N ASN A 859 -76.24 -22.24 20.40
CA ASN A 859 -76.90 -22.49 21.68
C ASN A 859 -76.05 -23.36 22.61
N THR A 860 -75.41 -24.40 22.08
CA THR A 860 -74.45 -25.23 22.84
C THR A 860 -73.24 -24.44 23.28
N GLU A 861 -72.67 -23.62 22.38
CA GLU A 861 -71.55 -22.75 22.72
C GLU A 861 -71.91 -21.79 23.87
N LYS A 862 -73.12 -21.22 23.86
CA LYS A 862 -73.60 -20.40 24.99
C LYS A 862 -73.76 -21.20 26.29
N LEU A 863 -74.29 -22.42 26.25
CA LEU A 863 -74.48 -23.26 27.44
C LEU A 863 -73.15 -23.71 28.07
N TYR A 864 -72.14 -24.00 27.27
CA TYR A 864 -70.84 -24.44 27.78
C TYR A 864 -69.91 -23.28 28.15
N ASN A 865 -70.09 -22.10 27.56
CA ASN A 865 -69.38 -20.88 27.98
C ASN A 865 -70.01 -20.21 29.21
N THR A 866 -71.17 -20.68 29.68
CA THR A 866 -71.78 -20.20 30.92
C THR A 866 -71.38 -21.09 32.09
N PHE A 867 -70.80 -20.48 33.12
CA PHE A 867 -70.39 -21.18 34.35
C PHE A 867 -71.58 -21.44 35.28
N LEU A 868 -71.44 -22.44 36.16
CA LEU A 868 -72.47 -22.81 37.13
C LEU A 868 -72.83 -21.61 38.02
N LYS A 869 -74.13 -21.29 38.12
CA LYS A 869 -74.68 -20.13 38.86
C LYS A 869 -74.17 -18.76 38.38
N GLN A 870 -73.59 -18.65 37.17
CA GLN A 870 -73.17 -17.36 36.62
C GLN A 870 -74.35 -16.40 36.44
N ASN A 871 -75.46 -16.88 35.87
CA ASN A 871 -76.72 -16.14 35.69
C ASN A 871 -77.92 -17.09 35.81
N ASN A 872 -79.06 -16.60 36.34
CA ASN A 872 -80.31 -17.37 36.42
C ASN A 872 -81.15 -17.33 35.13
N SER A 873 -80.66 -16.67 34.07
CA SER A 873 -81.38 -16.59 32.79
C SER A 873 -81.38 -17.95 32.07
N ILE A 874 -82.49 -18.23 31.40
CA ILE A 874 -82.65 -19.43 30.55
C ILE A 874 -82.00 -19.10 29.21
N VAL A 875 -81.10 -19.96 28.72
CA VAL A 875 -80.43 -19.72 27.42
C VAL A 875 -81.42 -19.97 26.29
N ILE A 876 -82.29 -20.96 26.46
CA ILE A 876 -83.28 -21.38 25.45
C ILE A 876 -84.66 -21.47 26.12
N PRO A 877 -85.38 -20.34 26.27
CA PRO A 877 -86.71 -20.36 26.87
C PRO A 877 -87.74 -21.06 25.97
N SER A 878 -87.71 -20.75 24.68
CA SER A 878 -88.47 -21.39 23.60
C SER A 878 -87.89 -20.95 22.25
N PHE A 879 -88.27 -21.64 21.18
CA PHE A 879 -88.02 -21.16 19.83
C PHE A 879 -89.10 -20.13 19.43
N LYS A 880 -88.74 -19.17 18.57
CA LYS A 880 -89.70 -18.20 18.03
C LYS A 880 -90.77 -18.93 17.22
N SER A 881 -92.02 -18.47 17.31
CA SER A 881 -93.14 -19.04 16.55
C SER A 881 -92.88 -18.92 15.04
N ILE A 882 -93.01 -20.04 14.34
CA ILE A 882 -92.99 -20.13 12.88
C ILE A 882 -94.44 -20.29 12.41
N SER A 883 -94.78 -19.76 11.23
CA SER A 883 -96.12 -19.89 10.66
C SER A 883 -96.54 -21.37 10.50
N GLY A 884 -97.61 -21.79 11.18
CA GLY A 884 -98.14 -23.16 11.17
C GLY A 884 -98.52 -23.68 12.56
N ASN A 885 -99.09 -24.88 12.64
CA ASN A 885 -99.42 -25.55 13.91
C ASN A 885 -98.22 -26.40 14.35
N GLN A 886 -97.24 -25.77 15.00
CA GLN A 886 -96.13 -26.45 15.68
C GLN A 886 -96.25 -26.40 17.19
#